data_AF-A0A1S8BL57-F1
#
_entry.id   AF-A0A1S8BL57-F1
#
_cell.length_a   1.000
_cell.length_b   1.000
_cell.length_c   1.000
_cell.angle_alpha   90.00
_cell.angle_beta   90.00
_cell.angle_gamma   90.00
#
_symmetry.space_group_name_H-M   'P 1'
#
loop_
_entity.id
_entity.type
_entity.pdbx_description
1 polymer ?
#
loop_
_entity_poly.entity_id
_entity_poly.type
_entity_poly.pdbx_seq_one_letter_code
_entity_poly.pdbx_strand_id
1 'polypeptide(L)'
;MENPSGTTENRRTSDYYSDSGASSAKFPIGDTEAKLETLEKLRRKAEQDRASAKNETAQRLQDELRRRADLEAQVQSLEEQLQGNEKLDDIKRRLVDEKQAKENLEDLLAALREAHDKDRGERDNLRDEIIPQLNARLTGLETGAGEVEKLRYENTRLQQELESFQMEILPDLRTRLDQFKDMQQENARLQYELDNVRNETNDAQADRIEKLQDEITRLKRQLSTVQNEANIAEVAQLQAAQLQALGEENSKLQQELQTVRNENQSLLNARRMRLELAQQSDRFNSISEEGEEGAPSGSPKIGLSRSNSLARNSVQLLKRGSRSGTLSGLSRSNSVKEKGEAPRDFGEKMKDVEEQRDALHRALKQLLARYEQQQKDHAKKIKLLEMERDRALNVSPRRTAFHGEVTNLRAEINLLRKRADDALDQKWQVEKNLGGVRMDLARAELETSSLRDLMGEKDMFVQERRPSAGSVYSDDSQAPVTLERAYKELQTLHALSLARVKGMEEGEDAEEAERVLGLLKQSISDAKTERDNALKEAEAYRQQARALQESEVAHLDKEHSLASELFGAAKRMDDLAAQTQVQLQQNDALRQRLAEAIGRGESEQRLAAKRITEMQSKLRAAEEGVSVAQNQSDEALFPHEDELRAINDSQVAQLKRMQGARGMLDPTKLSPAYSPMPKPLSPIFVQRSPRLDITSSGLGISIHQATKTGDLEHKVHDLEKALSDADREMEEVVGRMNMAQIEVAELQTEKDEAMRETRRLQAEITAQRELVRELMSQQQ
;
A
#
# COMPACT_ATOMS: atom_id res chain seq x y z
N MET A 1 68.89 -19.04 47.76
CA MET A 1 69.91 -19.37 48.77
C MET A 1 71.15 -19.88 48.05
N GLU A 2 72.31 -19.78 48.71
CA GLU A 2 73.51 -20.64 48.55
C GLU A 2 74.16 -20.83 47.17
N ASN A 3 75.41 -20.32 47.05
CA ASN A 3 76.49 -20.97 46.32
C ASN A 3 76.83 -22.32 47.00
N PRO A 4 77.31 -23.33 46.25
CA PRO A 4 78.76 -23.61 46.24
C PRO A 4 79.26 -24.26 44.90
N SER A 5 80.53 -24.60 44.66
CA SER A 5 81.86 -24.06 45.02
C SER A 5 82.94 -24.95 44.33
N GLY A 6 84.20 -24.48 44.25
CA GLY A 6 85.37 -25.35 44.02
C GLY A 6 85.79 -25.60 42.56
N THR A 7 87.05 -25.99 42.29
CA THR A 7 88.22 -26.14 43.20
C THR A 7 89.53 -25.86 42.48
N THR A 8 90.55 -25.46 43.25
CA THR A 8 91.93 -25.25 42.79
C THR A 8 92.77 -26.53 42.89
N GLU A 9 93.58 -26.84 41.88
CA GLU A 9 94.83 -27.61 42.03
C GLU A 9 95.81 -27.23 40.90
N ASN A 10 97.06 -26.74 41.06
CA ASN A 10 98.07 -26.61 42.14
C ASN A 10 99.28 -27.58 41.98
N ARG A 11 100.49 -27.02 42.14
CA ARG A 11 101.81 -27.64 42.39
C ARG A 11 102.75 -28.03 41.24
N ARG A 12 103.93 -27.36 41.26
CA ARG A 12 105.32 -27.90 41.17
C ARG A 12 105.72 -28.55 39.82
N THR A 13 106.98 -28.59 39.40
CA THR A 13 108.30 -28.48 40.08
C THR A 13 109.20 -27.46 39.33
N SER A 14 110.16 -26.71 39.89
CA SER A 14 111.36 -27.08 40.68
C SER A 14 112.25 -28.15 40.00
N ASP A 15 113.57 -28.13 40.03
CA ASP A 15 114.62 -27.12 40.21
C ASP A 15 115.87 -27.69 39.48
N TYR A 16 116.86 -26.86 39.10
CA TYR A 16 118.30 -27.18 39.25
C TYR A 16 119.18 -26.00 38.76
N TYR A 17 119.38 -24.99 39.62
CA TYR A 17 120.48 -24.05 39.51
C TYR A 17 121.44 -24.30 40.68
N SER A 18 122.39 -25.20 40.46
CA SER A 18 123.38 -25.71 41.44
C SER A 18 124.48 -26.45 40.67
N ASP A 19 125.77 -26.39 41.02
CA ASP A 19 126.44 -25.59 42.05
C ASP A 19 127.96 -25.52 41.74
N SER A 20 128.69 -24.60 42.39
CA SER A 20 130.15 -24.61 42.61
C SER A 20 131.09 -24.52 41.39
N GLY A 21 132.39 -24.27 41.67
CA GLY A 21 133.46 -24.43 40.67
C GLY A 21 134.65 -23.47 40.72
N ALA A 22 134.72 -22.53 41.68
CA ALA A 22 135.87 -21.61 41.74
C ALA A 22 137.19 -22.33 42.09
N SER A 23 138.25 -22.08 41.32
CA SER A 23 139.62 -22.50 41.65
C SER A 23 140.66 -21.60 41.00
N SER A 24 141.19 -20.64 41.77
CA SER A 24 142.35 -19.83 41.41
C SER A 24 143.62 -20.45 41.97
N ALA A 25 144.56 -20.87 41.11
CA ALA A 25 145.85 -21.42 41.54
C ALA A 25 146.98 -21.18 40.52
N LYS A 26 147.78 -20.13 40.78
CA LYS A 26 149.24 -19.96 40.53
C LYS A 26 149.88 -20.59 39.27
N PHE A 27 150.42 -19.70 38.41
CA PHE A 27 151.80 -19.66 37.89
C PHE A 27 152.65 -20.96 37.88
N PRO A 28 153.34 -21.26 36.75
CA PRO A 28 154.54 -20.48 36.42
C PRO A 28 154.70 -20.00 34.97
N ILE A 29 155.70 -19.14 34.80
CA ILE A 29 156.18 -18.57 33.53
C ILE A 29 156.95 -19.64 32.76
N GLY A 30 156.73 -19.69 31.44
CA GLY A 30 157.30 -20.65 30.50
C GLY A 30 156.36 -20.81 29.30
N ASP A 31 156.92 -20.87 28.09
CA ASP A 31 156.24 -21.12 26.81
C ASP A 31 154.97 -20.30 26.56
N THR A 32 155.13 -18.99 26.52
CA THR A 32 154.08 -18.05 26.04
C THR A 32 153.64 -18.36 24.61
N GLU A 33 154.52 -18.87 23.75
CA GLU A 33 154.27 -19.10 22.33
C GLU A 33 153.39 -20.34 22.08
N ALA A 34 153.67 -21.48 22.73
CA ALA A 34 152.77 -22.64 22.68
C ALA A 34 151.42 -22.36 23.35
N LYS A 35 151.40 -21.53 24.40
CA LYS A 35 150.16 -21.03 25.03
C LYS A 35 149.41 -20.07 24.11
N LEU A 36 150.09 -19.23 23.33
CA LEU A 36 149.47 -18.40 22.30
C LEU A 36 148.91 -19.23 21.15
N GLU A 37 149.64 -20.23 20.63
CA GLU A 37 149.15 -21.06 19.52
C GLU A 37 147.96 -21.94 19.94
N THR A 38 147.96 -22.47 21.16
CA THR A 38 146.80 -23.18 21.72
C THR A 38 145.63 -22.26 22.04
N LEU A 39 145.88 -21.03 22.54
CA LEU A 39 144.84 -20.00 22.67
C LEU A 39 144.31 -19.51 21.32
N GLU A 40 145.12 -19.44 20.27
CA GLU A 40 144.66 -19.15 18.91
C GLU A 40 143.83 -20.29 18.33
N LYS A 41 144.22 -21.55 18.55
CA LYS A 41 143.42 -22.72 18.14
C LYS A 41 142.10 -22.77 18.91
N LEU A 42 142.11 -22.52 20.22
CA LEU A 42 140.90 -22.38 21.04
C LEU A 42 140.06 -21.17 20.62
N ARG A 43 140.68 -20.04 20.25
CA ARG A 43 139.99 -18.84 19.78
C ARG A 43 139.36 -19.05 18.41
N ARG A 44 140.09 -19.57 17.42
CA ARG A 44 139.54 -19.92 16.09
C ARG A 44 138.42 -20.94 16.23
N LYS A 45 138.56 -21.93 17.11
CA LYS A 45 137.49 -22.87 17.42
C LYS A 45 136.30 -22.18 18.09
N ALA A 46 136.49 -21.32 19.09
CA ALA A 46 135.39 -20.58 19.73
C ALA A 46 134.72 -19.56 18.78
N GLU A 47 135.47 -18.98 17.84
CA GLU A 47 134.94 -18.14 16.76
C GLU A 47 134.14 -18.97 15.74
N GLN A 48 134.59 -20.19 15.41
CA GLN A 48 133.87 -21.16 14.59
C GLN A 48 132.61 -21.68 15.28
N ASP A 49 132.69 -22.09 16.55
CA ASP A 49 131.57 -22.56 17.37
C ASP A 49 130.54 -21.42 17.60
N ARG A 50 131.00 -20.17 17.69
CA ARG A 50 130.13 -18.98 17.72
C ARG A 50 129.54 -18.63 16.35
N ALA A 51 130.19 -18.97 15.26
CA ALA A 51 129.67 -18.81 13.90
C ALA A 51 128.63 -19.90 13.56
N SER A 52 128.87 -21.16 13.94
CA SER A 52 127.89 -22.24 13.79
C SER A 52 126.66 -21.99 14.68
N ALA A 53 126.83 -21.61 15.94
CA ALA A 53 125.70 -21.24 16.81
C ALA A 53 124.88 -20.05 16.27
N LYS A 54 125.53 -19.06 15.62
CA LYS A 54 124.84 -17.98 14.91
C LYS A 54 124.08 -18.49 13.68
N ASN A 55 124.67 -19.37 12.88
CA ASN A 55 124.01 -19.95 11.72
C ASN A 55 122.84 -20.84 12.13
N GLU A 56 122.98 -21.67 13.16
CA GLU A 56 121.89 -22.49 13.70
C GLU A 56 120.74 -21.63 14.25
N THR A 57 121.04 -20.56 15.00
CA THR A 57 119.98 -19.68 15.51
C THR A 57 119.31 -18.88 14.40
N ALA A 58 120.06 -18.41 13.40
CA ALA A 58 119.49 -17.77 12.20
C ALA A 58 118.64 -18.75 11.36
N GLN A 59 119.07 -20.00 11.21
CA GLN A 59 118.35 -21.02 10.46
C GLN A 59 117.08 -21.46 11.19
N ARG A 60 117.14 -21.72 12.51
CA ARG A 60 115.94 -21.96 13.34
C ARG A 60 114.97 -20.79 13.26
N LEU A 61 115.46 -19.54 13.24
CA LEU A 61 114.62 -18.36 13.07
C LEU A 61 114.02 -18.27 11.66
N GLN A 62 114.73 -18.66 10.60
CA GLN A 62 114.16 -18.78 9.25
C GLN A 62 113.10 -19.88 9.16
N ASP A 63 113.31 -21.02 9.80
CA ASP A 63 112.36 -22.14 9.79
C ASP A 63 111.13 -21.84 10.67
N GLU A 64 111.27 -21.09 11.76
CA GLU A 64 110.13 -20.53 12.51
C GLU A 64 109.38 -19.43 11.75
N LEU A 65 110.08 -18.58 10.98
CA LEU A 65 109.43 -17.61 10.08
C LEU A 65 108.69 -18.31 8.93
N ARG A 66 109.22 -19.43 8.40
CA ARG A 66 108.52 -20.28 7.43
C ARG A 66 107.28 -20.91 8.04
N ARG A 67 107.40 -21.56 9.20
CA ARG A 67 106.26 -22.12 9.95
C ARG A 67 105.19 -21.07 10.23
N ARG A 68 105.58 -19.84 10.57
CA ARG A 68 104.64 -18.71 10.70
C ARG A 68 103.98 -18.35 9.38
N ALA A 69 104.73 -18.20 8.28
CA ALA A 69 104.14 -17.93 6.96
C ALA A 69 103.20 -19.06 6.49
N ASP A 70 103.55 -20.32 6.73
CA ASP A 70 102.72 -21.49 6.40
C ASP A 70 101.45 -21.55 7.26
N LEU A 71 101.52 -21.16 8.53
CA LEU A 71 100.36 -21.04 9.43
C LEU A 71 99.51 -19.81 9.13
N GLU A 72 100.12 -18.67 8.80
CA GLU A 72 99.44 -17.44 8.39
C GLU A 72 98.71 -17.66 7.05
N ALA A 73 99.29 -18.41 6.11
CA ALA A 73 98.62 -18.83 4.87
C ALA A 73 97.46 -19.82 5.14
N GLN A 74 97.59 -20.73 6.10
CA GLN A 74 96.49 -21.60 6.54
C GLN A 74 95.37 -20.82 7.22
N VAL A 75 95.71 -19.86 8.09
CA VAL A 75 94.73 -18.95 8.72
C VAL A 75 94.02 -18.11 7.67
N GLN A 76 94.75 -17.48 6.73
CA GLN A 76 94.15 -16.71 5.64
C GLN A 76 93.23 -17.58 4.76
N SER A 77 93.62 -18.84 4.47
CA SER A 77 92.75 -19.75 3.70
C SER A 77 91.50 -20.19 4.48
N LEU A 78 91.59 -20.34 5.80
CA LEU A 78 90.42 -20.61 6.66
C LEU A 78 89.54 -19.36 6.83
N GLU A 79 90.13 -18.16 6.86
CA GLU A 79 89.42 -16.89 6.86
C GLU A 79 88.71 -16.63 5.52
N GLU A 80 89.35 -16.91 4.38
CA GLU A 80 88.68 -16.91 3.06
C GLU A 80 87.55 -17.95 2.99
N GLN A 81 87.71 -19.13 3.58
CA GLN A 81 86.65 -20.14 3.63
C GLN A 81 85.50 -19.76 4.59
N LEU A 82 85.76 -18.95 5.61
CA LEU A 82 84.73 -18.39 6.50
C LEU A 82 84.01 -17.17 5.89
N GLN A 83 84.74 -16.28 5.21
CA GLN A 83 84.18 -15.10 4.54
C GLN A 83 83.46 -15.48 3.24
N GLY A 84 84.00 -16.44 2.47
CA GLY A 84 83.39 -17.03 1.27
C GLY A 84 82.24 -17.99 1.58
N ASN A 85 81.81 -18.11 2.83
CA ASN A 85 80.71 -18.98 3.23
C ASN A 85 79.35 -18.29 2.99
N GLU A 86 79.12 -17.83 1.76
CA GLU A 86 77.89 -17.16 1.30
C GLU A 86 76.64 -17.93 1.74
N LYS A 87 76.73 -19.27 1.72
CA LYS A 87 75.71 -20.23 2.18
C LYS A 87 75.20 -19.95 3.60
N LEU A 88 76.05 -19.51 4.52
CA LEU A 88 75.65 -19.20 5.89
C LEU A 88 74.78 -17.94 5.95
N ASP A 89 75.12 -16.90 5.19
CA ASP A 89 74.35 -15.67 5.12
C ASP A 89 73.10 -15.82 4.25
N ASP A 90 73.13 -16.68 3.23
CA ASP A 90 71.97 -17.16 2.48
C ASP A 90 70.99 -17.92 3.39
N ILE A 91 71.48 -18.78 4.29
CA ILE A 91 70.65 -19.48 5.27
C ILE A 91 70.07 -18.49 6.30
N LYS A 92 70.84 -17.50 6.76
CA LYS A 92 70.30 -16.42 7.63
C LYS A 92 69.22 -15.62 6.93
N ARG A 93 69.41 -15.24 5.66
CA ARG A 93 68.40 -14.53 4.84
C ARG A 93 67.14 -15.38 4.71
N ARG A 94 67.25 -16.62 4.24
CA ARG A 94 66.11 -17.55 4.12
C ARG A 94 65.39 -17.78 5.45
N LEU A 95 66.11 -17.85 6.58
CA LEU A 95 65.50 -17.97 7.91
C LEU A 95 64.75 -16.69 8.35
N VAL A 96 65.16 -15.51 7.88
CA VAL A 96 64.40 -14.26 8.06
C VAL A 96 63.19 -14.24 7.13
N ASP A 97 63.36 -14.60 5.85
CA ASP A 97 62.28 -14.69 4.86
C ASP A 97 61.20 -15.70 5.30
N GLU A 98 61.59 -16.87 5.81
CA GLU A 98 60.69 -17.90 6.37
C GLU A 98 59.99 -17.44 7.65
N LYS A 99 60.67 -16.67 8.52
CA LYS A 99 60.04 -16.08 9.71
C LYS A 99 59.00 -15.02 9.33
N GLN A 100 59.32 -14.13 8.38
CA GLN A 100 58.39 -13.13 7.89
C GLN A 100 57.22 -13.79 7.13
N ALA A 101 57.47 -14.85 6.36
CA ALA A 101 56.41 -15.64 5.74
C ALA A 101 55.51 -16.34 6.78
N LYS A 102 56.08 -16.85 7.87
CA LYS A 102 55.32 -17.41 9.00
C LYS A 102 54.47 -16.35 9.71
N GLU A 103 55.04 -15.17 9.98
CA GLU A 103 54.36 -14.02 10.59
C GLU A 103 53.17 -13.57 9.72
N ASN A 104 53.39 -13.35 8.41
CA ASN A 104 52.33 -13.05 7.43
C ASN A 104 51.22 -14.12 7.39
N LEU A 105 51.56 -15.40 7.57
CA LEU A 105 50.59 -16.50 7.61
C LEU A 105 49.84 -16.57 8.95
N GLU A 106 50.48 -16.22 10.06
CA GLU A 106 49.83 -16.14 11.37
C GLU A 106 48.88 -14.94 11.46
N ASP A 107 49.24 -13.79 10.89
CA ASP A 107 48.35 -12.64 10.70
C ASP A 107 47.16 -12.98 9.80
N LEU A 108 47.39 -13.64 8.67
CA LEU A 108 46.31 -14.06 7.76
C LEU A 108 45.41 -15.11 8.41
N LEU A 109 45.95 -16.02 9.23
CA LEU A 109 45.14 -16.96 10.03
C LEU A 109 44.38 -16.27 11.17
N ALA A 110 44.91 -15.19 11.75
CA ALA A 110 44.19 -14.36 12.72
C ALA A 110 43.02 -13.62 12.04
N ALA A 111 43.27 -12.97 10.90
CA ALA A 111 42.25 -12.28 10.11
C ALA A 111 41.15 -13.24 9.61
N LEU A 112 41.49 -14.46 9.16
CA LEU A 112 40.51 -15.48 8.77
C LEU A 112 39.69 -16.01 9.96
N ARG A 113 40.26 -16.07 11.17
CA ARG A 113 39.51 -16.41 12.39
C ARG A 113 38.55 -15.29 12.76
N GLU A 114 39.02 -14.04 12.77
CA GLU A 114 38.18 -12.87 13.06
C GLU A 114 37.03 -12.74 12.05
N ALA A 115 37.28 -12.98 10.75
CA ALA A 115 36.25 -13.05 9.73
C ALA A 115 35.25 -14.19 10.01
N HIS A 116 35.71 -15.42 10.28
CA HIS A 116 34.81 -16.54 10.59
C HIS A 116 33.99 -16.29 11.87
N ASP A 117 34.55 -15.62 12.89
CA ASP A 117 33.81 -15.30 14.12
C ASP A 117 32.82 -14.14 13.91
N LYS A 118 33.07 -13.23 12.98
CA LYS A 118 32.04 -12.29 12.46
C LYS A 118 30.95 -13.02 11.70
N ASP A 119 31.28 -13.92 10.76
CA ASP A 119 30.31 -14.75 10.02
C ASP A 119 29.42 -15.57 10.97
N ARG A 120 29.99 -16.07 12.10
CA ARG A 120 29.22 -16.73 13.17
C ARG A 120 28.27 -15.74 13.85
N GLY A 121 28.77 -14.57 14.26
CA GLY A 121 27.95 -13.54 14.91
C GLY A 121 26.80 -13.05 14.02
N GLU A 122 27.05 -12.85 12.72
CA GLU A 122 26.02 -12.47 11.75
C GLU A 122 25.01 -13.61 11.53
N ARG A 123 25.46 -14.86 11.38
CA ARG A 123 24.59 -16.03 11.28
C ARG A 123 23.72 -16.20 12.53
N ASP A 124 24.28 -15.99 13.71
CA ASP A 124 23.57 -16.22 14.98
C ASP A 124 22.61 -15.06 15.29
N ASN A 125 22.94 -13.82 14.96
CA ASN A 125 21.99 -12.69 14.89
C ASN A 125 20.84 -12.97 13.90
N LEU A 126 21.17 -13.42 12.68
CA LEU A 126 20.17 -13.80 11.67
C LEU A 126 19.22 -14.89 12.18
N ARG A 127 19.75 -15.86 12.93
CA ARG A 127 19.02 -17.00 13.48
C ARG A 127 18.16 -16.66 14.70
N ASP A 128 18.70 -15.88 15.63
CA ASP A 128 18.13 -15.73 16.98
C ASP A 128 17.37 -14.40 17.15
N GLU A 129 17.61 -13.39 16.30
CA GLU A 129 16.83 -12.14 16.25
C GLU A 129 16.02 -12.01 14.96
N ILE A 130 16.66 -12.01 13.79
CA ILE A 130 16.03 -11.55 12.53
C ILE A 130 15.00 -12.57 12.02
N ILE A 131 15.32 -13.87 11.98
CA ILE A 131 14.37 -14.91 11.57
C ILE A 131 13.16 -14.98 12.53
N PRO A 132 13.30 -14.94 13.87
CA PRO A 132 12.17 -14.83 14.79
C PRO A 132 11.32 -13.57 14.58
N GLN A 133 11.92 -12.40 14.35
CA GLN A 133 11.18 -11.17 14.03
C GLN A 133 10.39 -11.29 12.71
N LEU A 134 11.00 -11.86 11.67
CA LEU A 134 10.33 -12.11 10.39
C LEU A 134 9.20 -13.13 10.51
N ASN A 135 9.38 -14.20 11.30
CA ASN A 135 8.34 -15.19 11.56
C ASN A 135 7.18 -14.61 12.38
N ALA A 136 7.46 -13.79 13.40
CA ALA A 136 6.44 -13.07 14.17
C ALA A 136 5.64 -12.08 13.28
N ARG A 137 6.32 -11.41 12.33
CA ARG A 137 5.66 -10.56 11.34
C ARG A 137 4.87 -11.36 10.30
N LEU A 138 5.37 -12.51 9.87
CA LEU A 138 4.68 -13.41 8.94
C LEU A 138 3.39 -13.93 9.57
N THR A 139 3.46 -14.51 10.75
CA THR A 139 2.29 -15.00 11.50
C THR A 139 1.27 -13.90 11.79
N GLY A 140 1.70 -12.67 12.10
CA GLY A 140 0.80 -11.52 12.21
C GLY A 140 0.10 -11.15 10.89
N LEU A 141 0.80 -11.28 9.75
CA LEU A 141 0.21 -11.07 8.42
C LEU A 141 -0.73 -12.24 8.02
N GLU A 142 -0.41 -13.47 8.39
CA GLU A 142 -1.25 -14.66 8.17
C GLU A 142 -2.54 -14.60 8.98
N THR A 143 -2.48 -14.17 10.25
CA THR A 143 -3.69 -13.94 11.05
C THR A 143 -4.54 -12.81 10.48
N GLY A 144 -3.93 -11.69 10.06
CA GLY A 144 -4.64 -10.60 9.40
C GLY A 144 -5.25 -11.00 8.05
N ALA A 145 -4.58 -11.86 7.28
CA ALA A 145 -5.13 -12.44 6.05
C ALA A 145 -6.34 -13.33 6.34
N GLY A 146 -6.27 -14.19 7.37
CA GLY A 146 -7.40 -15.00 7.82
C GLY A 146 -8.59 -14.19 8.35
N GLU A 147 -8.35 -13.03 8.95
CA GLU A 147 -9.40 -12.06 9.30
C GLU A 147 -10.02 -11.41 8.06
N VAL A 148 -9.22 -11.01 7.07
CA VAL A 148 -9.72 -10.51 5.78
C VAL A 148 -10.52 -11.57 5.02
N GLU A 149 -10.14 -12.84 5.08
CA GLU A 149 -10.93 -13.94 4.52
C GLU A 149 -12.27 -14.12 5.24
N LYS A 150 -12.29 -14.14 6.58
CA LYS A 150 -13.55 -14.16 7.37
C LYS A 150 -14.46 -13.00 6.98
N LEU A 151 -13.94 -11.77 6.96
CA LEU A 151 -14.69 -10.58 6.56
C LEU A 151 -15.19 -10.65 5.10
N ARG A 152 -14.46 -11.31 4.19
CA ARG A 152 -14.95 -11.59 2.83
C ARG A 152 -16.11 -12.59 2.82
N TYR A 153 -16.03 -13.67 3.60
CA TYR A 153 -17.13 -14.64 3.73
C TYR A 153 -18.37 -13.99 4.37
N GLU A 154 -18.19 -13.21 5.43
CA GLU A 154 -19.27 -12.45 6.07
C GLU A 154 -19.88 -11.40 5.13
N ASN A 155 -19.07 -10.66 4.38
CA ASN A 155 -19.59 -9.70 3.39
C ASN A 155 -20.34 -10.38 2.25
N THR A 156 -19.85 -11.52 1.75
CA THR A 156 -20.52 -12.32 0.71
C THR A 156 -21.83 -12.92 1.24
N ARG A 157 -21.85 -13.39 2.49
CA ARG A 157 -23.08 -13.86 3.16
C ARG A 157 -24.09 -12.73 3.33
N LEU A 158 -23.66 -11.56 3.80
CA LEU A 158 -24.53 -10.39 3.96
C LEU A 158 -25.05 -9.86 2.61
N GLN A 159 -24.27 -10.00 1.52
CA GLN A 159 -24.76 -9.75 0.15
C GLN A 159 -25.84 -10.75 -0.24
N GLN A 160 -25.67 -12.05 0.01
CA GLN A 160 -26.69 -13.07 -0.26
C GLN A 160 -27.97 -12.88 0.57
N GLU A 161 -27.84 -12.48 1.84
CA GLU A 161 -28.98 -12.10 2.68
C GLU A 161 -29.67 -10.83 2.15
N LEU A 162 -28.92 -9.81 1.72
CA LEU A 162 -29.49 -8.62 1.06
C LEU A 162 -30.16 -8.94 -0.29
N GLU A 163 -29.66 -9.91 -1.05
CA GLU A 163 -30.26 -10.37 -2.29
C GLU A 163 -31.55 -11.16 -2.03
N SER A 164 -31.62 -12.03 -1.01
CA SER A 164 -32.88 -12.72 -0.66
C SER A 164 -33.93 -11.75 -0.11
N PHE A 165 -33.55 -10.78 0.74
CA PHE A 165 -34.44 -9.68 1.14
C PHE A 165 -34.99 -8.90 -0.07
N GLN A 166 -34.19 -8.71 -1.13
CA GLN A 166 -34.61 -8.04 -2.37
C GLN A 166 -35.45 -8.91 -3.32
N MET A 167 -35.22 -10.22 -3.37
CA MET A 167 -35.89 -11.13 -4.31
C MET A 167 -37.18 -11.76 -3.74
N GLU A 168 -37.28 -11.96 -2.43
CA GLU A 168 -38.43 -12.64 -1.80
C GLU A 168 -39.32 -11.65 -1.04
N ILE A 169 -38.73 -10.91 -0.09
CA ILE A 169 -39.50 -10.10 0.88
C ILE A 169 -39.99 -8.78 0.26
N LEU A 170 -39.15 -8.09 -0.51
CA LEU A 170 -39.55 -6.84 -1.19
C LEU A 170 -40.71 -7.03 -2.19
N PRO A 171 -40.76 -8.10 -3.02
CA PRO A 171 -41.90 -8.39 -3.88
C PRO A 171 -43.18 -8.79 -3.13
N ASP A 172 -43.10 -9.56 -2.04
CA ASP A 172 -44.28 -9.87 -1.21
C ASP A 172 -44.85 -8.61 -0.54
N LEU A 173 -43.99 -7.79 0.08
CA LEU A 173 -44.39 -6.50 0.66
C LEU A 173 -45.03 -5.56 -0.39
N ARG A 174 -44.50 -5.53 -1.61
CA ARG A 174 -45.10 -4.77 -2.72
C ARG A 174 -46.46 -5.33 -3.12
N THR A 175 -46.60 -6.65 -3.21
CA THR A 175 -47.86 -7.32 -3.55
C THR A 175 -48.93 -7.06 -2.49
N ARG A 176 -48.58 -7.14 -1.19
CA ARG A 176 -49.47 -6.77 -0.07
C ARG A 176 -49.85 -5.29 -0.08
N LEU A 177 -48.91 -4.40 -0.44
CA LEU A 177 -49.18 -2.96 -0.55
C LEU A 177 -50.16 -2.66 -1.70
N ASP A 178 -50.03 -3.34 -2.83
CA ASP A 178 -50.95 -3.17 -3.96
C ASP A 178 -52.34 -3.79 -3.65
N GLN A 179 -52.40 -4.97 -3.01
CA GLN A 179 -53.65 -5.53 -2.44
C GLN A 179 -54.32 -4.57 -1.45
N PHE A 180 -53.55 -3.87 -0.60
CA PHE A 180 -54.10 -2.89 0.33
C PHE A 180 -54.68 -1.68 -0.39
N LYS A 181 -54.06 -1.19 -1.48
CA LYS A 181 -54.63 -0.12 -2.31
C LYS A 181 -55.93 -0.55 -2.99
N ASP A 182 -55.99 -1.79 -3.46
CA ASP A 182 -57.20 -2.32 -4.10
C ASP A 182 -58.35 -2.45 -3.09
N MET A 183 -58.08 -2.94 -1.87
CA MET A 183 -59.05 -2.91 -0.77
C MET A 183 -59.48 -1.48 -0.40
N GLN A 184 -58.59 -0.49 -0.41
CA GLN A 184 -58.96 0.91 -0.15
C GLN A 184 -59.84 1.50 -1.25
N GLN A 185 -59.56 1.18 -2.53
CA GLN A 185 -60.44 1.54 -3.65
C GLN A 185 -61.81 0.86 -3.57
N GLU A 186 -61.86 -0.41 -3.16
CA GLU A 186 -63.11 -1.14 -2.97
C GLU A 186 -63.94 -0.56 -1.80
N ASN A 187 -63.30 -0.23 -0.66
CA ASN A 187 -63.97 0.47 0.44
C ASN A 187 -64.51 1.85 0.01
N ALA A 188 -63.76 2.60 -0.80
CA ALA A 188 -64.24 3.89 -1.34
C ALA A 188 -65.44 3.73 -2.30
N ARG A 189 -65.47 2.65 -3.11
CA ARG A 189 -66.65 2.31 -3.95
C ARG A 189 -67.85 1.92 -3.09
N LEU A 190 -67.66 1.06 -2.10
CA LEU A 190 -68.71 0.63 -1.18
C LEU A 190 -69.27 1.81 -0.36
N GLN A 191 -68.44 2.77 0.02
CA GLN A 191 -68.90 4.03 0.64
C GLN A 191 -69.76 4.84 -0.32
N TYR A 192 -69.34 5.02 -1.57
CA TYR A 192 -70.12 5.73 -2.59
C TYR A 192 -71.46 5.03 -2.91
N GLU A 193 -71.48 3.70 -3.00
CA GLU A 193 -72.70 2.92 -3.16
C GLU A 193 -73.63 3.04 -1.94
N LEU A 194 -73.08 3.02 -0.73
CA LEU A 194 -73.85 3.15 0.52
C LEU A 194 -74.43 4.57 0.68
N ASP A 195 -73.70 5.61 0.32
CA ASP A 195 -74.22 6.98 0.28
C ASP A 195 -75.27 7.18 -0.84
N ASN A 196 -75.12 6.55 -2.01
CA ASN A 196 -76.16 6.55 -3.04
C ASN A 196 -77.45 5.87 -2.54
N VAL A 197 -77.37 4.67 -1.97
CA VAL A 197 -78.53 3.97 -1.37
C VAL A 197 -79.13 4.78 -0.22
N ARG A 198 -78.30 5.50 0.56
CA ARG A 198 -78.78 6.41 1.60
C ARG A 198 -79.54 7.59 1.01
N ASN A 199 -79.09 8.17 -0.09
CA ASN A 199 -79.80 9.23 -0.79
C ASN A 199 -81.12 8.72 -1.38
N GLU A 200 -81.12 7.59 -2.09
CA GLU A 200 -82.34 6.95 -2.60
C GLU A 200 -83.37 6.66 -1.49
N THR A 201 -82.92 6.23 -0.29
CA THR A 201 -83.82 6.00 0.85
C THR A 201 -84.26 7.28 1.56
N ASN A 202 -83.49 8.37 1.48
CA ASN A 202 -83.91 9.70 1.94
C ASN A 202 -84.96 10.29 0.99
N ASP A 203 -84.72 10.20 -0.33
CA ASP A 203 -85.63 10.69 -1.36
C ASP A 203 -86.96 9.92 -1.29
N ALA A 204 -86.93 8.58 -1.22
CA ALA A 204 -88.12 7.75 -1.04
C ALA A 204 -88.87 8.02 0.30
N GLN A 205 -88.17 8.55 1.33
CA GLN A 205 -88.81 9.04 2.56
C GLN A 205 -89.46 10.42 2.35
N ALA A 206 -88.80 11.34 1.66
CA ALA A 206 -89.35 12.65 1.31
C ALA A 206 -90.62 12.49 0.45
N ASP A 207 -90.56 11.67 -0.59
CA ASP A 207 -91.66 11.26 -1.47
C ASP A 207 -92.87 10.72 -0.69
N ARG A 208 -92.62 10.04 0.43
CA ARG A 208 -93.65 9.46 1.30
C ARG A 208 -94.19 10.46 2.33
N ILE A 209 -93.33 11.37 2.82
CA ILE A 209 -93.71 12.49 3.69
C ILE A 209 -94.59 13.46 2.91
N GLU A 210 -94.26 13.80 1.67
CA GLU A 210 -95.07 14.66 0.80
C GLU A 210 -96.47 14.08 0.57
N LYS A 211 -96.57 12.80 0.18
CA LYS A 211 -97.86 12.11 0.00
C LYS A 211 -98.71 12.09 1.27
N LEU A 212 -98.09 11.96 2.44
CA LEU A 212 -98.78 12.06 3.73
C LEU A 212 -99.19 13.51 4.07
N GLN A 213 -98.38 14.51 3.70
CA GLN A 213 -98.76 15.92 3.84
C GLN A 213 -99.93 16.28 2.93
N ASP A 214 -99.94 15.80 1.68
CA ASP A 214 -101.06 15.96 0.75
C ASP A 214 -102.34 15.30 1.27
N GLU A 215 -102.25 14.08 1.80
CA GLU A 215 -103.38 13.42 2.45
C GLU A 215 -103.86 14.21 3.68
N ILE A 216 -102.96 14.76 4.50
CA ILE A 216 -103.31 15.65 5.62
C ILE A 216 -103.96 16.95 5.14
N THR A 217 -103.51 17.59 4.05
CA THR A 217 -104.18 18.80 3.54
C THR A 217 -105.53 18.49 2.92
N ARG A 218 -105.68 17.33 2.25
CA ARG A 218 -106.95 16.82 1.74
C ARG A 218 -107.94 16.56 2.88
N LEU A 219 -107.52 15.85 3.93
CA LEU A 219 -108.33 15.58 5.12
C LEU A 219 -108.70 16.87 5.86
N LYS A 220 -107.79 17.85 5.97
CA LYS A 220 -108.10 19.18 6.53
C LYS A 220 -109.13 19.95 5.68
N ARG A 221 -109.04 19.89 4.35
CA ARG A 221 -110.05 20.47 3.43
C ARG A 221 -111.41 19.79 3.62
N GLN A 222 -111.45 18.45 3.68
CA GLN A 222 -112.69 17.69 3.90
C GLN A 222 -113.31 17.94 5.29
N LEU A 223 -112.49 18.06 6.34
CA LEU A 223 -112.95 18.46 7.66
C LEU A 223 -113.55 19.87 7.64
N SER A 224 -112.91 20.81 6.93
CA SER A 224 -113.44 22.16 6.76
C SER A 224 -114.74 22.21 5.95
N THR A 225 -114.91 21.38 4.91
CA THR A 225 -116.19 21.34 4.18
C THR A 225 -117.30 20.74 5.04
N VAL A 226 -117.05 19.62 5.74
CA VAL A 226 -118.02 19.02 6.67
C VAL A 226 -118.37 19.97 7.81
N GLN A 227 -117.40 20.72 8.35
CA GLN A 227 -117.68 21.70 9.40
C GLN A 227 -118.46 22.92 8.88
N ASN A 228 -118.20 23.37 7.65
CA ASN A 228 -119.01 24.41 7.00
C ASN A 228 -120.43 23.91 6.70
N GLU A 229 -120.60 22.68 6.23
CA GLU A 229 -121.90 22.03 6.02
C GLU A 229 -122.68 21.89 7.33
N ALA A 230 -122.01 21.51 8.42
CA ALA A 230 -122.60 21.45 9.76
C ALA A 230 -123.05 22.83 10.26
N ASN A 231 -122.21 23.87 10.12
CA ASN A 231 -122.56 25.25 10.46
C ASN A 231 -123.76 25.75 9.62
N ILE A 232 -123.81 25.43 8.32
CA ILE A 232 -124.93 25.76 7.43
C ILE A 232 -126.19 25.01 7.85
N ALA A 233 -126.08 23.73 8.25
CA ALA A 233 -127.19 22.93 8.75
C ALA A 233 -127.73 23.46 10.09
N GLU A 234 -126.88 23.91 10.99
CA GLU A 234 -127.27 24.56 12.25
C GLU A 234 -128.01 25.88 11.98
N VAL A 235 -127.47 26.75 11.12
CA VAL A 235 -128.16 27.98 10.69
C VAL A 235 -129.49 27.66 10.00
N ALA A 236 -129.56 26.63 9.17
CA ALA A 236 -130.79 26.19 8.53
C ALA A 236 -131.81 25.61 9.52
N GLN A 237 -131.36 24.91 10.59
CA GLN A 237 -132.24 24.47 11.68
C GLN A 237 -132.75 25.64 12.50
N LEU A 238 -131.92 26.66 12.79
CA LEU A 238 -132.35 27.88 13.47
C LEU A 238 -133.37 28.67 12.62
N GLN A 239 -133.14 28.78 11.30
CA GLN A 239 -134.11 29.37 10.37
C GLN A 239 -135.39 28.54 10.26
N ALA A 240 -135.30 27.21 10.25
CA ALA A 240 -136.47 26.33 10.23
C ALA A 240 -137.28 26.42 11.53
N ALA A 241 -136.63 26.51 12.69
CA ALA A 241 -137.28 26.75 13.97
C ALA A 241 -137.93 28.14 14.04
N GLN A 242 -137.28 29.17 13.48
CA GLN A 242 -137.86 30.51 13.36
C GLN A 242 -139.07 30.54 12.40
N LEU A 243 -139.02 29.79 11.29
CA LEU A 243 -140.14 29.60 10.37
C LEU A 243 -141.26 28.74 10.97
N GLN A 244 -140.95 27.79 11.87
CA GLN A 244 -141.94 27.04 12.64
C GLN A 244 -142.61 27.93 13.69
N ALA A 245 -141.86 28.76 14.42
CA ALA A 245 -142.43 29.75 15.35
C ALA A 245 -143.31 30.77 14.61
N LEU A 246 -142.85 31.31 13.47
CA LEU A 246 -143.67 32.15 12.59
C LEU A 246 -144.84 31.37 11.96
N GLY A 247 -144.74 30.05 11.81
CA GLY A 247 -145.79 29.16 11.36
C GLY A 247 -146.84 28.88 12.44
N GLU A 248 -146.44 28.77 13.70
CA GLU A 248 -147.33 28.72 14.87
C GLU A 248 -148.00 30.06 15.11
N GLU A 249 -147.27 31.19 15.00
CA GLU A 249 -147.87 32.52 15.00
C GLU A 249 -148.82 32.71 13.81
N ASN A 250 -148.48 32.26 12.60
CA ASN A 250 -149.41 32.28 11.47
C ASN A 250 -150.59 31.32 11.65
N SER A 251 -150.42 30.19 12.33
CA SER A 251 -151.52 29.27 12.67
C SER A 251 -152.45 29.87 13.72
N LYS A 252 -151.89 30.59 14.70
CA LYS A 252 -152.60 31.32 15.75
C LYS A 252 -153.31 32.55 15.19
N LEU A 253 -152.64 33.34 14.36
CA LEU A 253 -153.23 34.43 13.57
C LEU A 253 -154.23 33.90 12.54
N GLN A 254 -154.07 32.68 12.02
CA GLN A 254 -155.09 32.01 11.20
C GLN A 254 -156.26 31.52 12.03
N GLN A 255 -156.06 31.09 13.27
CA GLN A 255 -157.12 30.70 14.20
C GLN A 255 -157.90 31.93 14.69
N GLU A 256 -157.21 33.04 14.95
CA GLU A 256 -157.79 34.36 15.16
C GLU A 256 -158.47 34.88 13.89
N LEU A 257 -157.89 34.71 12.70
CA LEU A 257 -158.58 34.93 11.43
C LEU A 257 -159.66 33.89 11.12
N GLN A 258 -159.78 32.80 11.88
CA GLN A 258 -160.85 31.80 11.75
C GLN A 258 -162.01 32.14 12.69
N THR A 259 -161.76 32.66 13.90
CA THR A 259 -162.79 33.30 14.73
C THR A 259 -163.26 34.59 14.09
N VAL A 260 -162.34 35.46 13.69
CA VAL A 260 -162.62 36.68 12.91
C VAL A 260 -163.13 36.36 11.51
N ARG A 261 -162.96 35.15 10.94
CA ARG A 261 -163.74 34.69 9.77
C ARG A 261 -165.06 34.05 10.13
N ASN A 262 -165.29 33.45 11.28
CA ASN A 262 -166.64 33.03 11.67
C ASN A 262 -167.50 34.29 11.87
N GLU A 263 -166.92 35.32 12.49
CA GLU A 263 -167.46 36.69 12.52
C GLU A 263 -167.54 37.30 11.12
N ASN A 264 -166.47 37.29 10.32
CA ASN A 264 -166.49 37.85 8.96
C ASN A 264 -167.18 36.95 7.92
N GLN A 265 -167.72 35.79 8.27
CA GLN A 265 -168.56 34.93 7.43
C GLN A 265 -170.02 35.05 7.85
N SER A 266 -170.29 35.41 9.11
CA SER A 266 -171.50 36.17 9.45
C SER A 266 -171.54 37.47 8.62
N LEU A 267 -170.44 38.24 8.57
CA LEU A 267 -170.37 39.48 7.78
C LEU A 267 -170.16 39.28 6.26
N LEU A 268 -169.65 38.13 5.77
CA LEU A 268 -169.52 37.84 4.33
C LEU A 268 -170.72 37.06 3.79
N ASN A 269 -171.52 36.38 4.61
CA ASN A 269 -172.90 36.10 4.24
C ASN A 269 -173.67 37.43 4.05
N ALA A 270 -173.31 38.48 4.81
CA ALA A 270 -173.83 39.84 4.61
C ALA A 270 -173.09 40.68 3.53
N ARG A 271 -171.94 40.24 2.97
CA ARG A 271 -171.08 41.09 2.11
C ARG A 271 -170.44 40.43 0.89
N ARG A 272 -170.49 39.10 0.70
CA ARG A 272 -170.14 38.40 -0.56
C ARG A 272 -171.22 38.57 -1.64
N MET A 273 -171.85 39.76 -1.65
CA MET A 273 -172.42 40.37 -2.83
C MET A 273 -171.34 41.00 -3.78
N ARG A 274 -169.99 40.75 -3.68
CA ARG A 274 -168.89 41.52 -4.42
C ARG A 274 -167.38 40.91 -4.68
N LEU A 275 -166.86 40.53 -5.92
CA LEU A 275 -165.50 40.66 -6.76
C LEU A 275 -163.95 39.96 -6.54
N GLU A 276 -162.76 39.95 -7.42
CA GLU A 276 -161.34 39.09 -7.56
C GLU A 276 -159.81 39.44 -8.34
N LEU A 277 -158.49 38.76 -8.32
CA LEU A 277 -157.06 38.76 -9.22
C LEU A 277 -155.51 38.06 -8.80
N ALA A 278 -154.12 37.86 -9.27
CA ALA A 278 -152.91 37.76 -10.42
C ALA A 278 -151.22 37.33 -10.17
N GLN A 279 -150.09 37.03 -11.09
CA GLN A 279 -148.47 36.59 -10.91
C GLN A 279 -147.15 36.40 -12.07
N GLN A 280 -145.69 36.17 -11.90
CA GLN A 280 -144.37 35.80 -12.89
C GLN A 280 -142.64 35.64 -12.59
N SER A 281 -141.51 35.16 -13.41
CA SER A 281 -139.83 34.99 -13.23
C SER A 281 -138.54 34.51 -14.33
N ASP A 282 -137.06 34.48 -14.19
CA ASP A 282 -135.75 34.06 -15.17
C ASP A 282 -133.98 34.03 -14.90
N ARG A 283 -132.85 33.45 -15.69
CA ARG A 283 -131.17 33.65 -15.92
C ARG A 283 -129.77 32.59 -16.10
N PHE A 284 -128.38 32.85 -16.57
CA PHE A 284 -126.94 31.98 -16.83
C PHE A 284 -125.35 32.59 -17.25
N ASN A 285 -123.94 32.20 -17.61
CA ASN A 285 -122.66 31.13 -17.88
C ASN A 285 -120.94 31.49 -18.17
N SER A 286 -119.73 30.66 -18.45
CA SER A 286 -118.06 30.92 -18.68
C SER A 286 -116.73 29.95 -19.34
N ILE A 287 -115.25 30.17 -19.44
CA ILE A 287 -113.89 29.43 -20.13
C ILE A 287 -112.18 29.61 -19.74
N SER A 288 -110.76 29.31 -20.16
CA SER A 288 -109.50 28.76 -21.16
C SER A 288 -107.80 28.62 -20.70
N GLU A 289 -106.41 28.33 -21.17
CA GLU A 289 -105.21 27.73 -22.20
C GLU A 289 -103.46 27.67 -21.81
N GLU A 290 -102.07 27.37 -22.30
CA GLU A 290 -100.87 26.90 -23.41
C GLU A 290 -99.13 26.51 -23.13
N GLY A 291 -97.93 26.30 -23.99
CA GLY A 291 -96.31 25.79 -23.80
C GLY A 291 -94.83 25.77 -24.80
N GLU A 292 -93.46 25.19 -24.62
CA GLU A 292 -91.92 25.33 -25.35
C GLU A 292 -90.49 24.27 -25.49
N GLU A 293 -89.09 24.46 -26.00
CA GLU A 293 -87.73 23.49 -26.39
C GLU A 293 -85.98 23.79 -26.56
N GLY A 294 -84.83 22.97 -27.03
CA GLY A 294 -83.18 23.17 -27.32
C GLY A 294 -81.78 22.10 -27.59
N ALA A 295 -80.39 22.34 -28.10
CA ALA A 295 -79.04 21.37 -28.43
C ALA A 295 -77.32 21.69 -28.78
N PRO A 296 -76.15 20.79 -29.04
CA PRO A 296 -74.47 20.90 -29.13
C PRO A 296 -73.21 20.11 -30.09
N SER A 297 -71.72 20.15 -30.01
CA SER A 297 -70.40 19.47 -30.86
C SER A 297 -68.70 19.50 -30.45
N GLY A 298 -67.33 19.08 -30.89
CA GLY A 298 -66.21 18.39 -31.93
C GLY A 298 -64.46 18.23 -31.75
N SER A 299 -63.38 17.64 -32.60
CA SER A 299 -61.70 17.43 -32.43
C SER A 299 -60.42 16.91 -33.51
N PRO A 300 -58.95 16.75 -33.34
CA PRO A 300 -57.59 16.55 -34.30
C PRO A 300 -56.09 15.66 -34.12
N LYS A 301 -54.86 15.58 -34.98
CA LYS A 301 -53.34 14.82 -34.93
C LYS A 301 -51.94 14.89 -35.98
N ILE A 302 -50.55 14.38 -35.83
CA ILE A 302 -49.18 14.23 -36.79
C ILE A 302 -47.67 13.46 -36.36
N GLY A 303 -46.31 13.12 -36.86
CA GLY A 303 -45.13 12.95 -38.01
C GLY A 303 -43.42 12.60 -37.80
N LEU A 304 -42.36 12.07 -38.69
CA LEU A 304 -40.72 11.77 -38.54
C LEU A 304 -39.53 11.10 -39.64
N SER A 305 -38.04 11.19 -39.73
CA SER A 305 -36.81 10.25 -40.40
C SER A 305 -35.15 10.54 -40.88
N ARG A 306 -34.02 9.59 -40.87
CA ARG A 306 -32.65 9.13 -41.74
C ARG A 306 -30.98 9.45 -41.81
N SER A 307 -30.03 8.69 -42.57
CA SER A 307 -28.43 8.61 -42.60
C SER A 307 -27.53 8.15 -43.90
N ASN A 308 -26.12 8.26 -44.02
CA ASN A 308 -25.06 7.40 -44.82
C ASN A 308 -23.47 7.74 -44.80
N SER A 309 -22.55 7.19 -45.70
CA SER A 309 -21.03 7.05 -45.55
C SER A 309 -20.02 7.07 -46.79
N LEU A 310 -18.65 6.95 -46.57
CA LEU A 310 -17.45 6.58 -47.47
C LEU A 310 -16.59 7.67 -48.25
N ALA A 311 -15.38 7.46 -48.87
CA ALA A 311 -14.02 6.89 -48.47
C ALA A 311 -12.84 6.94 -49.56
N ARG A 312 -11.52 6.88 -49.17
CA ARG A 312 -10.20 6.49 -49.88
C ARG A 312 -9.23 7.47 -50.65
N ASN A 313 -7.92 7.09 -50.69
CA ASN A 313 -6.76 7.40 -51.62
C ASN A 313 -5.97 8.75 -51.56
N SER A 314 -4.72 8.97 -52.09
CA SER A 314 -3.44 8.18 -52.25
C SER A 314 -2.28 8.93 -53.01
N VAL A 315 -0.98 8.53 -52.87
CA VAL A 315 0.22 8.68 -53.81
C VAL A 315 1.36 9.75 -53.57
N GLN A 316 2.60 9.23 -53.38
CA GLN A 316 4.02 9.60 -53.77
C GLN A 316 4.49 11.02 -54.22
N LEU A 317 5.80 11.38 -53.98
CA LEU A 317 6.90 11.63 -55.00
C LEU A 317 8.34 12.06 -54.46
N LEU A 318 9.43 11.34 -54.81
CA LEU A 318 10.86 11.72 -55.22
C LEU A 318 11.73 12.85 -54.48
N LYS A 319 13.09 13.01 -54.51
CA LYS A 319 14.33 12.27 -55.00
C LYS A 319 15.69 13.04 -54.77
N ARG A 320 16.87 12.34 -54.74
CA ARG A 320 18.33 12.78 -54.89
C ARG A 320 19.04 13.48 -53.67
N GLY A 321 20.39 13.56 -53.52
CA GLY A 321 21.60 13.13 -54.28
C GLY A 321 22.97 13.42 -53.54
N SER A 322 24.18 13.02 -54.04
CA SER A 322 25.43 12.76 -53.23
C SER A 322 26.84 13.26 -53.76
N ARG A 323 27.95 13.15 -52.95
CA ARG A 323 29.42 13.36 -53.30
C ARG A 323 30.44 12.79 -52.23
N SER A 324 31.79 12.84 -52.42
CA SER A 324 32.90 12.44 -51.47
C SER A 324 34.32 13.09 -51.76
N GLY A 325 35.44 12.71 -51.07
CA GLY A 325 36.79 13.38 -51.03
C GLY A 325 38.10 12.53 -50.84
N THR A 326 39.27 13.15 -50.51
CA THR A 326 40.71 12.64 -50.66
C THR A 326 41.79 13.46 -49.85
N LEU A 327 43.12 13.18 -49.59
CA LEU A 327 44.11 12.04 -49.60
C LEU A 327 45.55 12.46 -49.06
N SER A 328 46.46 11.50 -48.68
CA SER A 328 47.98 11.58 -48.53
C SER A 328 48.65 12.38 -47.37
N GLY A 329 49.92 12.21 -46.89
CA GLY A 329 51.00 11.16 -47.01
C GLY A 329 52.48 11.70 -47.15
N LEU A 330 53.51 11.23 -46.36
CA LEU A 330 54.98 11.60 -46.48
C LEU A 330 56.01 10.66 -45.72
N SER A 331 57.38 10.82 -45.84
CA SER A 331 58.45 9.88 -45.32
C SER A 331 59.92 10.43 -45.13
N ARG A 332 60.89 9.70 -44.47
CA ARG A 332 62.42 9.84 -44.49
C ARG A 332 63.24 8.84 -43.58
N SER A 333 64.57 8.59 -43.78
CA SER A 333 65.55 7.86 -42.86
C SER A 333 67.07 7.78 -43.33
N ASN A 334 68.09 7.56 -42.44
CA ASN A 334 69.58 7.28 -42.64
C ASN A 334 70.35 7.06 -41.27
N SER A 335 71.67 6.73 -41.05
CA SER A 335 72.75 5.86 -41.65
C SER A 335 74.14 5.94 -40.87
N VAL A 336 75.24 5.24 -41.31
CA VAL A 336 76.74 5.44 -41.06
C VAL A 336 77.55 4.56 -40.02
N LYS A 337 78.91 4.39 -40.18
CA LYS A 337 79.77 3.22 -39.79
C LYS A 337 81.35 3.46 -39.78
N GLU A 338 82.16 2.65 -39.04
CA GLU A 338 83.64 2.28 -39.21
C GLU A 338 84.77 3.33 -38.92
N LYS A 339 86.13 3.15 -38.83
CA LYS A 339 87.25 2.12 -38.96
C LYS A 339 88.59 2.71 -38.33
N GLY A 340 89.75 2.12 -37.95
CA GLY A 340 90.38 0.77 -37.74
C GLY A 340 91.93 0.65 -38.06
N GLU A 341 92.76 -0.11 -37.28
CA GLU A 341 94.16 -0.70 -37.51
C GLU A 341 95.40 -0.31 -36.61
N ALA A 342 96.57 -1.00 -36.74
CA ALA A 342 97.71 -1.13 -35.76
C ALA A 342 99.16 -1.36 -36.39
N PRO A 343 100.12 -2.17 -35.84
CA PRO A 343 101.16 -1.91 -34.77
C PRO A 343 102.67 -2.15 -35.15
N ARG A 344 103.65 -1.88 -34.24
CA ARG A 344 105.09 -2.32 -34.30
C ARG A 344 105.87 -2.15 -32.96
N ASP A 345 106.40 -3.23 -32.37
CA ASP A 345 107.80 -3.75 -32.48
C ASP A 345 108.01 -5.01 -31.61
N PHE A 346 109.17 -5.69 -31.60
CA PHE A 346 109.39 -6.92 -30.80
C PHE A 346 109.42 -6.71 -29.28
N GLY A 347 109.79 -5.51 -28.81
CA GLY A 347 109.62 -5.13 -27.40
C GLY A 347 108.15 -4.93 -27.02
N GLU A 348 107.34 -4.41 -27.97
CA GLU A 348 105.88 -4.57 -27.89
C GLU A 348 105.56 -6.06 -27.86
N LYS A 349 105.97 -6.90 -28.82
CA LYS A 349 105.52 -8.31 -28.91
C LYS A 349 105.62 -9.17 -27.64
N MET A 350 106.59 -8.98 -26.75
CA MET A 350 106.56 -9.68 -25.46
C MET A 350 105.52 -9.07 -24.50
N LYS A 351 105.47 -7.74 -24.42
CA LYS A 351 104.41 -6.97 -23.75
C LYS A 351 103.03 -7.14 -24.41
N ASP A 352 102.95 -7.47 -25.71
CA ASP A 352 101.75 -7.81 -26.46
C ASP A 352 101.37 -9.26 -26.21
N VAL A 353 102.30 -10.17 -25.98
CA VAL A 353 101.99 -11.55 -25.54
C VAL A 353 101.50 -11.52 -24.09
N GLU A 354 102.05 -10.64 -23.26
CA GLU A 354 101.53 -10.37 -21.91
C GLU A 354 100.18 -9.65 -21.98
N GLU A 355 100.01 -8.60 -22.78
CA GLU A 355 98.74 -7.89 -22.99
C GLU A 355 97.72 -8.72 -23.77
N GLN A 356 98.12 -9.68 -24.61
CA GLN A 356 97.24 -10.68 -25.21
C GLN A 356 96.85 -11.73 -24.18
N ARG A 357 97.76 -12.20 -23.32
CA ARG A 357 97.40 -13.09 -22.20
C ARG A 357 96.42 -12.38 -21.27
N ASP A 358 96.68 -11.12 -20.95
CA ASP A 358 95.81 -10.29 -20.14
C ASP A 358 94.49 -9.95 -20.85
N ALA A 359 94.50 -9.66 -22.16
CA ALA A 359 93.29 -9.45 -22.95
C ALA A 359 92.48 -10.74 -23.10
N LEU A 360 93.13 -11.91 -23.19
CA LEU A 360 92.48 -13.22 -23.16
C LEU A 360 91.91 -13.51 -21.76
N HIS A 361 92.62 -13.19 -20.68
CA HIS A 361 92.11 -13.31 -19.31
C HIS A 361 90.93 -12.35 -19.06
N ARG A 362 91.01 -11.11 -19.56
CA ARG A 362 89.92 -10.11 -19.54
C ARG A 362 88.75 -10.56 -20.41
N ALA A 363 88.99 -11.13 -21.60
CA ALA A 363 87.96 -11.66 -22.50
C ALA A 363 87.29 -12.91 -21.92
N LEU A 364 88.04 -13.81 -21.26
CA LEU A 364 87.50 -14.96 -20.53
C LEU A 364 86.67 -14.52 -19.32
N LYS A 365 87.12 -13.52 -18.55
CA LYS A 365 86.33 -12.90 -17.47
C LYS A 365 85.07 -12.22 -18.01
N GLN A 366 85.14 -11.50 -19.13
CA GLN A 366 83.98 -10.89 -19.78
C GLN A 366 83.04 -11.94 -20.40
N LEU A 367 83.56 -13.08 -20.87
CA LEU A 367 82.77 -14.19 -21.39
C LEU A 367 82.05 -14.93 -20.25
N LEU A 368 82.71 -15.17 -19.12
CA LEU A 368 82.10 -15.67 -17.89
C LEU A 368 81.01 -14.71 -17.39
N ALA A 369 81.31 -13.43 -17.25
CA ALA A 369 80.32 -12.42 -16.85
C ALA A 369 79.12 -12.33 -17.82
N ARG A 370 79.35 -12.51 -19.13
CA ARG A 370 78.27 -12.62 -20.13
C ARG A 370 77.46 -13.91 -19.97
N TYR A 371 78.09 -15.06 -19.68
CA TYR A 371 77.38 -16.30 -19.41
C TYR A 371 76.58 -16.25 -18.09
N GLU A 372 77.12 -15.66 -17.03
CA GLU A 372 76.40 -15.42 -15.78
C GLU A 372 75.21 -14.48 -15.98
N GLN A 373 75.40 -13.39 -16.75
CA GLN A 373 74.30 -12.48 -17.09
C GLN A 373 73.23 -13.19 -17.93
N GLN A 374 73.64 -13.98 -18.92
CA GLN A 374 72.73 -14.83 -19.70
C GLN A 374 71.99 -15.84 -18.81
N GLN A 375 72.66 -16.51 -17.87
CA GLN A 375 72.00 -17.40 -16.91
C GLN A 375 70.99 -16.65 -16.02
N LYS A 376 71.34 -15.46 -15.52
CA LYS A 376 70.43 -14.60 -14.76
C LYS A 376 69.21 -14.17 -15.58
N ASP A 377 69.39 -13.82 -16.85
CA ASP A 377 68.30 -13.38 -17.73
C ASP A 377 67.46 -14.55 -18.28
N HIS A 378 68.06 -15.72 -18.51
CA HIS A 378 67.33 -16.97 -18.75
C HIS A 378 66.51 -17.37 -17.53
N ALA A 379 67.05 -17.29 -16.31
CA ALA A 379 66.31 -17.56 -15.07
C ALA A 379 65.13 -16.59 -14.88
N LYS A 380 65.29 -15.30 -15.22
CA LYS A 380 64.17 -14.33 -15.26
C LYS A 380 63.12 -14.73 -16.29
N LYS A 381 63.49 -15.09 -17.53
CA LYS A 381 62.48 -15.49 -18.54
C LYS A 381 61.83 -16.84 -18.24
N ILE A 382 62.52 -17.78 -17.58
CA ILE A 382 61.90 -19.00 -17.04
C ILE A 382 60.82 -18.61 -16.01
N LYS A 383 61.14 -17.79 -15.00
CA LYS A 383 60.14 -17.32 -14.02
C LYS A 383 58.96 -16.59 -14.66
N LEU A 384 59.20 -15.76 -15.68
CA LEU A 384 58.12 -15.12 -16.43
C LEU A 384 57.27 -16.14 -17.20
N LEU A 385 57.86 -17.14 -17.85
CA LEU A 385 57.13 -18.23 -18.52
C LEU A 385 56.35 -19.11 -17.53
N GLU A 386 56.85 -19.29 -16.30
CA GLU A 386 56.13 -19.99 -15.22
C GLU A 386 54.93 -19.15 -14.72
N MET A 387 55.10 -17.85 -14.53
CA MET A 387 54.00 -16.93 -14.21
C MET A 387 52.98 -16.82 -15.35
N GLU A 388 53.43 -16.81 -16.61
CA GLU A 388 52.59 -16.83 -17.81
C GLU A 388 51.80 -18.16 -17.89
N ARG A 389 52.44 -19.30 -17.62
CA ARG A 389 51.81 -20.64 -17.50
C ARG A 389 50.75 -20.67 -16.41
N ASP A 390 51.08 -20.23 -15.19
CA ASP A 390 50.18 -20.33 -14.04
C ASP A 390 49.03 -19.33 -14.15
N ARG A 391 49.26 -18.18 -14.79
CA ARG A 391 48.18 -17.29 -15.23
C ARG A 391 47.29 -17.97 -16.27
N ALA A 392 47.85 -18.62 -17.29
CA ALA A 392 47.06 -19.31 -18.32
C ALA A 392 46.25 -20.51 -17.79
N LEU A 393 46.78 -21.25 -16.80
CA LEU A 393 46.08 -22.35 -16.13
C LEU A 393 44.89 -21.85 -15.30
N ASN A 394 45.02 -20.70 -14.65
CA ASN A 394 43.95 -20.08 -13.85
C ASN A 394 42.94 -19.29 -14.69
N VAL A 395 43.38 -18.65 -15.78
CA VAL A 395 42.56 -17.82 -16.69
C VAL A 395 42.09 -18.66 -17.88
N SER A 396 41.59 -19.88 -17.65
CA SER A 396 40.99 -20.73 -18.67
C SER A 396 39.47 -20.43 -18.75
N PRO A 397 39.00 -19.52 -19.63
CA PRO A 397 37.71 -18.83 -19.40
C PRO A 397 36.52 -19.76 -19.59
N ARG A 398 36.65 -20.72 -20.52
CA ARG A 398 35.64 -21.76 -20.75
C ARG A 398 35.43 -22.68 -19.54
N ARG A 399 36.44 -22.92 -18.70
CA ARG A 399 36.29 -23.80 -17.53
C ARG A 399 35.74 -23.05 -16.32
N THR A 400 35.98 -21.75 -16.20
CA THR A 400 35.43 -20.92 -15.12
C THR A 400 33.99 -20.48 -15.41
N ALA A 401 33.70 -20.02 -16.62
CA ALA A 401 32.33 -19.64 -17.04
C ALA A 401 31.37 -20.83 -16.95
N PHE A 402 31.73 -21.98 -17.53
CA PHE A 402 30.93 -23.21 -17.43
C PHE A 402 30.75 -23.68 -15.98
N HIS A 403 31.75 -23.50 -15.11
CA HIS A 403 31.56 -23.81 -13.68
C HIS A 403 30.55 -22.86 -13.02
N GLY A 404 30.61 -21.56 -13.34
CA GLY A 404 29.66 -20.55 -12.88
C GLY A 404 28.23 -20.85 -13.33
N GLU A 405 28.03 -21.13 -14.62
CA GLU A 405 26.75 -21.58 -15.18
C GLU A 405 26.24 -22.84 -14.49
N VAL A 406 27.10 -23.86 -14.30
CA VAL A 406 26.72 -25.10 -13.61
C VAL A 406 26.42 -24.87 -12.12
N THR A 407 27.08 -23.93 -11.42
CA THR A 407 26.71 -23.56 -10.05
C THR A 407 25.41 -22.77 -9.99
N ASN A 408 25.16 -21.88 -10.95
CA ASN A 408 23.93 -21.09 -11.03
C ASN A 408 22.72 -21.99 -11.34
N LEU A 409 22.84 -22.88 -12.33
CA LEU A 409 21.83 -23.89 -12.63
C LEU A 409 21.59 -24.85 -11.44
N ARG A 410 22.62 -25.20 -10.67
CA ARG A 410 22.45 -25.98 -9.42
C ARG A 410 21.71 -25.18 -8.34
N ALA A 411 21.99 -23.88 -8.20
CA ALA A 411 21.30 -23.01 -7.26
C ALA A 411 19.82 -22.83 -7.67
N GLU A 412 19.56 -22.60 -8.96
CA GLU A 412 18.22 -22.48 -9.53
C GLU A 412 17.43 -23.79 -9.39
N ILE A 413 18.01 -24.95 -9.74
CA ILE A 413 17.37 -26.27 -9.54
C ILE A 413 17.07 -26.52 -8.06
N ASN A 414 17.95 -26.12 -7.14
CA ASN A 414 17.69 -26.26 -5.70
C ASN A 414 16.62 -25.28 -5.20
N LEU A 415 16.51 -24.07 -5.77
CA LEU A 415 15.46 -23.10 -5.47
C LEU A 415 14.10 -23.54 -6.04
N LEU A 416 14.09 -24.11 -7.25
CA LEU A 416 12.90 -24.71 -7.87
C LEU A 416 12.43 -25.96 -7.11
N ARG A 417 13.36 -26.77 -6.58
CA ARG A 417 13.04 -27.88 -5.66
C ARG A 417 12.37 -27.35 -4.39
N LYS A 418 13.01 -26.43 -3.67
CA LYS A 418 12.41 -25.80 -2.48
C LYS A 418 11.02 -25.26 -2.77
N ARG A 419 10.85 -24.46 -3.83
CA ARG A 419 9.54 -23.93 -4.24
C ARG A 419 8.51 -25.02 -4.58
N ALA A 420 8.94 -26.17 -5.11
CA ALA A 420 8.05 -27.30 -5.36
C ALA A 420 7.69 -28.05 -4.06
N ASP A 421 8.64 -28.20 -3.14
CA ASP A 421 8.43 -28.77 -1.80
C ASP A 421 7.49 -27.86 -0.98
N ASP A 422 7.75 -26.54 -0.95
CA ASP A 422 6.90 -25.50 -0.34
C ASP A 422 5.46 -25.55 -0.90
N ALA A 423 5.31 -25.73 -2.22
CA ALA A 423 4.01 -25.83 -2.88
C ALA A 423 3.28 -27.16 -2.61
N LEU A 424 4.02 -28.25 -2.37
CA LEU A 424 3.46 -29.53 -1.95
C LEU A 424 2.96 -29.47 -0.49
N ASP A 425 3.71 -28.82 0.40
CA ASP A 425 3.30 -28.59 1.79
C ASP A 425 2.09 -27.65 1.86
N GLN A 426 2.07 -26.55 1.09
CA GLN A 426 0.89 -25.70 0.94
C GLN A 426 -0.33 -26.49 0.42
N LYS A 427 -0.16 -27.30 -0.62
CA LYS A 427 -1.23 -28.18 -1.13
C LYS A 427 -1.73 -29.14 -0.06
N TRP A 428 -0.84 -29.80 0.68
CA TRP A 428 -1.21 -30.72 1.76
C TRP A 428 -1.96 -30.01 2.89
N GLN A 429 -1.55 -28.80 3.25
CA GLN A 429 -2.22 -28.00 4.27
C GLN A 429 -3.61 -27.54 3.81
N VAL A 430 -3.79 -27.19 2.54
CA VAL A 430 -5.11 -26.93 1.94
C VAL A 430 -5.97 -28.21 1.92
N GLU A 431 -5.43 -29.36 1.51
CA GLU A 431 -6.16 -30.64 1.51
C GLU A 431 -6.58 -31.08 2.92
N LYS A 432 -5.74 -30.84 3.93
CA LYS A 432 -6.05 -31.07 5.35
C LYS A 432 -7.16 -30.13 5.85
N ASN A 433 -7.08 -28.84 5.53
CA ASN A 433 -8.10 -27.86 5.91
C ASN A 433 -9.44 -28.15 5.22
N LEU A 434 -9.42 -28.48 3.93
CA LEU A 434 -10.59 -28.93 3.16
C LEU A 434 -11.17 -30.23 3.74
N GLY A 435 -10.33 -31.13 4.24
CA GLY A 435 -10.73 -32.32 4.99
C GLY A 435 -11.48 -32.00 6.29
N GLY A 436 -11.10 -30.93 7.00
CA GLY A 436 -11.84 -30.38 8.13
C GLY A 436 -13.18 -29.79 7.73
N VAL A 437 -13.17 -28.84 6.78
CA VAL A 437 -14.39 -28.18 6.24
C VAL A 437 -15.41 -29.21 5.73
N ARG A 438 -14.96 -30.33 5.13
CA ARG A 438 -15.84 -31.43 4.71
C ARG A 438 -16.51 -32.17 5.87
N MET A 439 -15.85 -32.29 7.02
CA MET A 439 -16.45 -32.87 8.23
C MET A 439 -17.42 -31.89 8.91
N ASP A 440 -17.10 -30.59 8.88
CA ASP A 440 -17.99 -29.55 9.41
C ASP A 440 -19.22 -29.36 8.53
N LEU A 441 -19.09 -29.46 7.20
CA LEU A 441 -20.20 -29.53 6.26
C LEU A 441 -21.08 -30.76 6.53
N ALA A 442 -20.49 -31.97 6.64
CA ALA A 442 -21.25 -33.18 6.94
C ALA A 442 -21.96 -33.11 8.31
N ARG A 443 -21.40 -32.36 9.28
CA ARG A 443 -22.07 -32.07 10.55
C ARG A 443 -23.23 -31.09 10.36
N ALA A 444 -23.04 -30.00 9.61
CA ALA A 444 -24.09 -29.05 9.30
C ALA A 444 -25.24 -29.67 8.48
N GLU A 445 -24.94 -30.65 7.62
CA GLU A 445 -25.95 -31.45 6.91
C GLU A 445 -26.80 -32.27 7.89
N LEU A 446 -26.19 -32.92 8.89
CA LEU A 446 -26.89 -33.67 9.95
C LEU A 446 -27.68 -32.74 10.91
N GLU A 447 -27.10 -31.60 11.27
CA GLU A 447 -27.77 -30.61 12.13
C GLU A 447 -28.95 -29.95 11.40
N THR A 448 -28.80 -29.65 10.10
CA THR A 448 -29.92 -29.10 9.30
C THR A 448 -30.93 -30.16 8.87
N SER A 449 -30.62 -31.46 8.84
CA SER A 449 -31.67 -32.50 8.74
C SER A 449 -32.45 -32.60 10.05
N SER A 450 -31.76 -32.67 11.19
CA SER A 450 -32.36 -32.68 12.54
C SER A 450 -33.27 -31.45 12.79
N LEU A 451 -32.83 -30.26 12.37
CA LEU A 451 -33.64 -29.04 12.44
C LEU A 451 -34.84 -29.05 11.47
N ARG A 452 -34.74 -29.72 10.31
CA ARG A 452 -35.87 -29.86 9.38
C ARG A 452 -36.93 -30.82 9.93
N ASP A 453 -36.52 -31.90 10.58
CA ASP A 453 -37.44 -32.80 11.29
C ASP A 453 -38.14 -32.05 12.44
N LEU A 454 -37.40 -31.31 13.27
CA LEU A 454 -37.93 -30.47 14.36
C LEU A 454 -38.81 -29.29 13.92
N MET A 455 -38.68 -28.82 12.69
CA MET A 455 -39.59 -27.83 12.09
C MET A 455 -40.89 -28.49 11.64
N GLY A 456 -40.81 -29.68 11.01
CA GLY A 456 -41.97 -30.48 10.61
C GLY A 456 -42.88 -30.88 11.79
N GLU A 457 -42.33 -30.99 13.01
CA GLU A 457 -43.11 -31.24 14.23
C GLU A 457 -43.87 -30.01 14.78
N LYS A 458 -43.63 -28.78 14.27
CA LYS A 458 -44.12 -27.54 14.91
C LYS A 458 -45.19 -26.75 14.16
N ASP A 459 -45.47 -27.07 12.89
CA ASP A 459 -46.51 -26.40 12.10
C ASP A 459 -47.95 -26.91 12.40
N MET A 460 -48.27 -27.10 13.69
CA MET A 460 -49.64 -27.33 14.18
C MET A 460 -49.94 -26.63 15.51
N PHE A 461 -49.81 -25.29 15.59
CA PHE A 461 -50.73 -24.46 16.40
C PHE A 461 -50.53 -22.95 16.17
N VAL A 462 -51.60 -22.23 15.82
CA VAL A 462 -52.01 -20.87 16.26
C VAL A 462 -53.08 -20.37 15.28
N GLN A 463 -54.13 -19.71 15.80
CA GLN A 463 -55.35 -19.40 15.05
C GLN A 463 -55.80 -17.95 15.29
N GLU A 464 -56.36 -17.33 14.25
CA GLU A 464 -56.69 -15.89 14.20
C GLU A 464 -57.80 -15.45 15.17
N ARG A 465 -57.75 -14.16 15.59
CA ARG A 465 -58.95 -13.36 15.87
C ARG A 465 -58.79 -11.91 15.40
N ARG A 466 -59.88 -11.35 14.85
CA ARG A 466 -60.01 -9.96 14.38
C ARG A 466 -60.30 -8.96 15.53
N PRO A 467 -60.01 -7.65 15.36
CA PRO A 467 -60.42 -6.58 16.27
C PRO A 467 -61.81 -5.98 15.93
N SER A 468 -62.51 -5.36 16.90
CA SER A 468 -63.54 -4.33 16.66
C SER A 468 -64.04 -3.60 17.93
N ALA A 469 -64.43 -2.32 17.75
CA ALA A 469 -65.41 -1.52 18.51
C ALA A 469 -65.15 -1.02 19.96
N GLY A 470 -65.73 0.18 20.25
CA GLY A 470 -65.73 0.89 21.56
C GLY A 470 -64.89 2.19 21.53
N SER A 471 -65.40 3.43 21.43
CA SER A 471 -66.75 4.04 21.50
C SER A 471 -67.24 4.50 22.89
N VAL A 472 -67.39 5.83 23.04
CA VAL A 472 -68.13 6.63 24.06
C VAL A 472 -67.59 6.67 25.50
N TYR A 473 -67.44 7.91 26.01
CA TYR A 473 -67.69 8.49 27.36
C TYR A 473 -66.73 9.69 27.57
N SER A 474 -67.06 10.81 28.23
CA SER A 474 -68.34 11.50 28.48
C SER A 474 -67.99 12.96 28.85
N ASP A 475 -68.68 13.96 28.29
CA ASP A 475 -68.56 15.36 28.72
C ASP A 475 -69.61 15.63 29.82
N ASP A 476 -69.21 16.26 30.92
CA ASP A 476 -70.06 16.58 32.07
C ASP A 476 -69.82 18.03 32.54
N SER A 477 -70.66 18.93 32.03
CA SER A 477 -70.44 20.38 32.07
C SER A 477 -71.72 21.17 32.45
N GLN A 478 -72.46 20.76 33.50
CA GLN A 478 -73.65 21.50 33.97
C GLN A 478 -73.79 21.69 35.50
N ALA A 479 -73.07 22.67 36.04
CA ALA A 479 -73.47 23.50 37.18
C ALA A 479 -72.87 24.91 36.98
N PRO A 480 -73.58 26.05 37.22
CA PRO A 480 -74.40 26.28 38.41
C PRO A 480 -75.68 27.13 38.22
N VAL A 481 -76.86 26.68 38.70
CA VAL A 481 -78.10 27.51 38.70
C VAL A 481 -78.92 27.43 40.01
N THR A 482 -78.59 26.52 40.93
CA THR A 482 -79.38 26.27 42.15
C THR A 482 -79.18 27.31 43.25
N LEU A 483 -77.96 27.80 43.43
CA LEU A 483 -77.58 28.69 44.56
C LEU A 483 -78.25 30.07 44.52
N GLU A 484 -78.32 30.72 43.35
CA GLU A 484 -78.92 32.06 43.24
C GLU A 484 -80.44 32.04 43.46
N ARG A 485 -81.09 30.94 43.05
CA ARG A 485 -82.51 30.71 43.28
C ARG A 485 -82.79 30.45 44.76
N ALA A 486 -82.02 29.57 45.40
CA ALA A 486 -82.12 29.33 46.84
C ALA A 486 -81.90 30.63 47.65
N TYR A 487 -80.93 31.46 47.26
CA TYR A 487 -80.67 32.74 47.93
C TYR A 487 -81.84 33.73 47.82
N LYS A 488 -82.50 33.81 46.65
CA LYS A 488 -83.70 34.63 46.44
C LYS A 488 -84.91 34.10 47.22
N GLU A 489 -85.13 32.79 47.21
CA GLU A 489 -86.22 32.14 47.98
C GLU A 489 -86.01 32.36 49.49
N LEU A 490 -84.78 32.20 50.00
CA LEU A 490 -84.40 32.48 51.40
C LEU A 490 -84.55 33.98 51.75
N GLN A 491 -84.20 34.91 50.86
CA GLN A 491 -84.49 36.34 51.05
C GLN A 491 -85.99 36.63 51.16
N THR A 492 -86.84 36.01 50.35
CA THR A 492 -88.30 36.19 50.46
C THR A 492 -88.87 35.60 51.75
N LEU A 493 -88.38 34.44 52.19
CA LEU A 493 -88.75 33.85 53.47
C LEU A 493 -88.30 34.72 54.65
N HIS A 494 -87.10 35.29 54.61
CA HIS A 494 -86.58 36.22 55.62
C HIS A 494 -87.44 37.50 55.73
N ALA A 495 -87.90 38.05 54.60
CA ALA A 495 -88.83 39.19 54.58
C ALA A 495 -90.21 38.82 55.19
N LEU A 496 -90.75 37.65 54.85
CA LEU A 496 -92.02 37.15 55.40
C LEU A 496 -91.93 36.82 56.89
N SER A 497 -90.82 36.24 57.36
CA SER A 497 -90.61 35.98 58.79
C SER A 497 -90.47 37.28 59.60
N LEU A 498 -89.82 38.31 59.06
CA LEU A 498 -89.75 39.62 59.73
C LEU A 498 -91.11 40.31 59.81
N ALA A 499 -91.97 40.14 58.80
CA ALA A 499 -93.36 40.61 58.86
C ALA A 499 -94.17 39.83 59.91
N ARG A 500 -93.97 38.51 60.01
CA ARG A 500 -94.66 37.67 61.02
C ARG A 500 -94.20 37.95 62.44
N VAL A 501 -92.90 38.14 62.70
CA VAL A 501 -92.38 38.49 64.03
C VAL A 501 -92.98 39.82 64.50
N LYS A 502 -92.98 40.86 63.65
CA LYS A 502 -93.62 42.15 63.99
C LYS A 502 -95.11 42.05 64.30
N GLY A 503 -95.82 41.11 63.67
CA GLY A 503 -97.24 40.84 63.97
C GLY A 503 -97.48 39.95 65.19
N MET A 504 -96.42 39.40 65.82
CA MET A 504 -96.49 38.58 67.03
C MET A 504 -95.83 39.27 68.25
N GLU A 505 -94.99 40.29 68.04
CA GLU A 505 -94.53 41.23 69.09
C GLU A 505 -95.67 42.08 69.69
N GLU A 506 -96.85 42.14 69.03
CA GLU A 506 -98.05 42.84 69.51
C GLU A 506 -99.04 41.92 70.26
N GLY A 507 -98.71 40.63 70.47
CA GLY A 507 -99.56 39.63 71.14
C GLY A 507 -98.89 38.94 72.35
N GLU A 508 -99.64 38.10 73.06
CA GLU A 508 -99.15 37.41 74.28
C GLU A 508 -98.13 36.27 73.98
N ASP A 509 -97.97 35.86 72.72
CA ASP A 509 -97.14 34.74 72.25
C ASP A 509 -95.62 35.06 72.15
N ALA A 510 -95.09 35.90 73.03
CA ALA A 510 -93.72 36.43 72.94
C ALA A 510 -92.62 35.33 72.90
N GLU A 511 -92.80 34.23 73.63
CA GLU A 511 -91.88 33.09 73.59
C GLU A 511 -91.82 32.41 72.21
N GLU A 512 -92.94 32.36 71.48
CA GLU A 512 -93.01 31.75 70.16
C GLU A 512 -92.25 32.60 69.14
N ALA A 513 -92.37 33.93 69.26
CA ALA A 513 -91.60 34.89 68.47
C ALA A 513 -90.10 34.79 68.75
N GLU A 514 -89.67 34.63 70.01
CA GLU A 514 -88.27 34.41 70.36
C GLU A 514 -87.73 33.10 69.78
N ARG A 515 -88.50 32.00 69.86
CA ARG A 515 -88.14 30.70 69.25
C ARG A 515 -87.97 30.81 67.74
N VAL A 516 -88.88 31.48 67.03
CA VAL A 516 -88.78 31.73 65.58
C VAL A 516 -87.57 32.60 65.23
N LEU A 517 -87.30 33.64 66.01
CA LEU A 517 -86.17 34.55 65.80
C LEU A 517 -84.82 33.88 66.15
N GLY A 518 -84.80 32.91 67.07
CA GLY A 518 -83.68 32.01 67.32
C GLY A 518 -83.36 31.13 66.11
N LEU A 519 -84.37 30.45 65.54
CA LEU A 519 -84.23 29.66 64.31
C LEU A 519 -83.77 30.52 63.12
N LEU A 520 -84.24 31.77 63.02
CA LEU A 520 -83.80 32.72 61.99
C LEU A 520 -82.32 33.12 62.18
N LYS A 521 -81.88 33.39 63.41
CA LYS A 521 -80.46 33.64 63.72
C LYS A 521 -79.59 32.44 63.36
N GLN A 522 -80.08 31.22 63.62
CA GLN A 522 -79.39 29.99 63.26
C GLN A 522 -79.27 29.83 61.73
N SER A 523 -80.37 29.93 60.97
CA SER A 523 -80.30 29.82 59.51
C SER A 523 -79.48 30.93 58.84
N ILE A 524 -79.43 32.14 59.42
CA ILE A 524 -78.52 33.22 58.98
C ILE A 524 -77.05 32.90 59.33
N SER A 525 -76.79 32.18 60.43
CA SER A 525 -75.45 31.70 60.77
C SER A 525 -75.00 30.60 59.81
N ASP A 526 -75.88 29.65 59.52
CA ASP A 526 -75.60 28.51 58.64
C ASP A 526 -75.44 28.98 57.18
N ALA A 527 -76.32 29.86 56.69
CA ALA A 527 -76.15 30.49 55.37
C ALA A 527 -74.88 31.38 55.27
N LYS A 528 -74.34 31.87 56.39
CA LYS A 528 -73.03 32.55 56.42
C LYS A 528 -71.87 31.57 56.38
N THR A 529 -71.92 30.46 57.12
CA THR A 529 -70.85 29.45 57.06
C THR A 529 -70.83 28.73 55.72
N GLU A 530 -71.99 28.45 55.10
CA GLU A 530 -72.10 27.98 53.72
C GLU A 530 -71.48 28.97 52.73
N ARG A 531 -71.84 30.27 52.81
CA ARG A 531 -71.23 31.33 51.99
C ARG A 531 -69.71 31.40 52.19
N ASP A 532 -69.24 31.33 53.42
CA ASP A 532 -67.81 31.40 53.75
C ASP A 532 -67.05 30.16 53.28
N ASN A 533 -67.71 29.00 53.21
CA ASN A 533 -67.15 27.78 52.62
C ASN A 533 -67.13 27.85 51.10
N ALA A 534 -68.22 28.27 50.46
CA ALA A 534 -68.28 28.50 49.01
C ALA A 534 -67.25 29.56 48.54
N LEU A 535 -66.95 30.57 49.38
CA LEU A 535 -65.87 31.52 49.12
C LEU A 535 -64.49 30.88 49.21
N LYS A 536 -64.22 30.04 50.22
CA LYS A 536 -62.94 29.28 50.32
C LYS A 536 -62.78 28.30 49.15
N GLU A 537 -63.85 27.64 48.72
CA GLU A 537 -63.85 26.75 47.56
C GLU A 537 -63.58 27.54 46.26
N ALA A 538 -64.25 28.67 46.05
CA ALA A 538 -63.98 29.55 44.91
C ALA A 538 -62.55 30.14 44.93
N GLU A 539 -61.99 30.41 46.11
CA GLU A 539 -60.58 30.80 46.27
C GLU A 539 -59.61 29.64 46.01
N ALA A 540 -59.94 28.42 46.44
CA ALA A 540 -59.17 27.21 46.14
C ALA A 540 -59.15 26.91 44.63
N TYR A 541 -60.29 26.99 43.94
CA TYR A 541 -60.36 26.85 42.48
C TYR A 541 -59.56 27.96 41.76
N ARG A 542 -59.58 29.21 42.27
CA ARG A 542 -58.72 30.29 41.74
C ARG A 542 -57.23 30.06 41.97
N GLN A 543 -56.86 29.44 43.09
CA GLN A 543 -55.47 29.05 43.38
C GLN A 543 -55.03 27.89 42.48
N GLN A 544 -55.87 26.88 42.27
CA GLN A 544 -55.63 25.78 41.33
C GLN A 544 -55.49 26.28 39.89
N ALA A 545 -56.41 27.15 39.43
CA ALA A 545 -56.33 27.74 38.09
C ALA A 545 -55.04 28.57 37.88
N ARG A 546 -54.59 29.32 38.89
CA ARG A 546 -53.30 30.02 38.84
C ARG A 546 -52.11 29.08 38.85
N ALA A 547 -52.11 28.04 39.69
CA ALA A 547 -51.03 27.06 39.74
C ALA A 547 -50.92 26.27 38.41
N LEU A 548 -52.05 25.95 37.79
CA LEU A 548 -52.09 25.38 36.44
C LEU A 548 -51.51 26.37 35.42
N GLN A 549 -52.00 27.61 35.37
CA GLN A 549 -51.50 28.65 34.46
C GLN A 549 -49.98 28.93 34.64
N GLU A 550 -49.48 28.96 35.87
CA GLU A 550 -48.05 29.11 36.18
C GLU A 550 -47.25 27.88 35.70
N SER A 551 -47.81 26.67 35.82
CA SER A 551 -47.19 25.44 35.31
C SER A 551 -47.22 25.34 33.78
N GLU A 552 -48.28 25.83 33.13
CA GLU A 552 -48.41 25.92 31.67
C GLU A 552 -47.39 26.89 31.08
N VAL A 553 -47.25 28.10 31.65
CA VAL A 553 -46.21 29.06 31.24
C VAL A 553 -44.82 28.46 31.43
N ALA A 554 -44.55 27.83 32.59
CA ALA A 554 -43.29 27.15 32.85
C ALA A 554 -43.07 25.85 32.03
N HIS A 555 -44.07 25.38 31.29
CA HIS A 555 -43.95 24.32 30.28
C HIS A 555 -43.62 24.92 28.92
N LEU A 556 -44.39 25.93 28.49
CA LEU A 556 -44.19 26.65 27.24
C LEU A 556 -42.81 27.30 27.13
N ASP A 557 -42.27 27.87 28.23
CA ASP A 557 -40.91 28.41 28.26
C ASP A 557 -39.85 27.32 28.03
N LYS A 558 -40.06 26.11 28.56
CA LYS A 558 -39.16 24.96 28.33
C LYS A 558 -39.28 24.48 26.89
N GLU A 559 -40.49 24.28 26.37
CA GLU A 559 -40.71 23.91 24.98
C GLU A 559 -40.09 24.92 24.01
N HIS A 560 -40.16 26.22 24.32
CA HIS A 560 -39.52 27.27 23.53
C HIS A 560 -37.99 27.19 23.58
N SER A 561 -37.39 26.96 24.77
CA SER A 561 -35.95 26.74 24.89
C SER A 561 -35.48 25.48 24.12
N LEU A 562 -36.19 24.37 24.26
CA LEU A 562 -35.89 23.11 23.58
C LEU A 562 -36.02 23.24 22.06
N ALA A 563 -37.08 23.91 21.57
CA ALA A 563 -37.25 24.19 20.14
C ALA A 563 -36.12 25.09 19.58
N SER A 564 -35.65 26.06 20.38
CA SER A 564 -34.50 26.90 20.02
C SER A 564 -33.19 26.11 19.95
N GLU A 565 -32.95 25.21 20.91
CA GLU A 565 -31.76 24.35 20.93
C GLU A 565 -31.78 23.30 19.81
N LEU A 566 -32.93 22.67 19.55
CA LEU A 566 -33.14 21.75 18.42
C LEU A 566 -32.96 22.46 17.07
N PHE A 567 -33.49 23.69 16.90
CA PHE A 567 -33.26 24.49 15.69
C PHE A 567 -31.78 24.87 15.53
N GLY A 568 -31.10 25.23 16.63
CA GLY A 568 -29.66 25.47 16.65
C GLY A 568 -28.83 24.23 16.29
N ALA A 569 -29.25 23.04 16.74
CA ALA A 569 -28.60 21.78 16.43
C ALA A 569 -28.87 21.33 14.98
N ALA A 570 -30.09 21.51 14.46
CA ALA A 570 -30.42 21.27 13.06
C ALA A 570 -29.54 22.13 12.13
N LYS A 571 -29.41 23.44 12.42
CA LYS A 571 -28.53 24.31 11.64
C LYS A 571 -27.07 23.87 11.67
N ARG A 572 -26.52 23.44 12.82
CA ARG A 572 -25.15 22.89 12.90
C ARG A 572 -25.01 21.61 12.07
N MET A 573 -26.05 20.79 12.00
CA MET A 573 -26.07 19.59 11.17
C MET A 573 -26.12 19.92 9.67
N ASP A 574 -26.83 20.96 9.26
CA ASP A 574 -26.81 21.50 7.89
C ASP A 574 -25.42 22.06 7.53
N ASP A 575 -24.82 22.85 8.42
CA ASP A 575 -23.47 23.41 8.24
C ASP A 575 -22.41 22.29 8.12
N LEU A 576 -22.54 21.19 8.88
CA LEU A 576 -21.69 20.00 8.76
C LEU A 576 -21.98 19.18 7.48
N ALA A 577 -23.23 19.10 7.04
CA ALA A 577 -23.60 18.43 5.79
C ALA A 577 -23.01 19.17 4.58
N ALA A 578 -23.05 20.51 4.58
CA ALA A 578 -22.42 21.34 3.55
C ALA A 578 -20.88 21.16 3.54
N GLN A 579 -20.23 21.18 4.70
CA GLN A 579 -18.79 20.88 4.82
C GLN A 579 -18.45 19.47 4.30
N THR A 580 -19.27 18.46 4.62
CA THR A 580 -19.09 17.09 4.15
C THR A 580 -19.28 16.98 2.63
N GLN A 581 -20.25 17.69 2.05
CA GLN A 581 -20.44 17.72 0.59
C GLN A 581 -19.23 18.35 -0.13
N VAL A 582 -18.69 19.45 0.40
CA VAL A 582 -17.45 20.06 -0.11
C VAL A 582 -16.27 19.09 0.03
N GLN A 583 -16.13 18.42 1.18
CA GLN A 583 -15.03 17.48 1.41
C GLN A 583 -15.12 16.25 0.50
N LEU A 584 -16.32 15.76 0.18
CA LEU A 584 -16.53 14.70 -0.80
C LEU A 584 -16.14 15.14 -2.22
N GLN A 585 -16.53 16.35 -2.65
CA GLN A 585 -16.11 16.91 -3.93
C GLN A 585 -14.59 17.06 -4.03
N GLN A 586 -13.93 17.50 -2.96
CA GLN A 586 -12.47 17.58 -2.90
C GLN A 586 -11.83 16.18 -2.93
N ASN A 587 -12.37 15.20 -2.21
CA ASN A 587 -11.89 13.81 -2.26
C ASN A 587 -12.03 13.19 -3.66
N ASP A 588 -13.13 13.44 -4.37
CA ASP A 588 -13.31 12.92 -5.73
C ASP A 588 -12.40 13.63 -6.75
N ALA A 589 -12.11 14.93 -6.57
CA ALA A 589 -11.09 15.63 -7.34
C ALA A 589 -9.66 15.09 -7.06
N LEU A 590 -9.33 14.80 -5.79
CA LEU A 590 -8.06 14.17 -5.40
C LEU A 590 -7.94 12.74 -5.98
N ARG A 591 -9.03 11.96 -5.97
CA ARG A 591 -9.08 10.63 -6.60
C ARG A 591 -8.87 10.70 -8.11
N GLN A 592 -9.43 11.70 -8.78
CA GLN A 592 -9.19 11.95 -10.22
C GLN A 592 -7.72 12.31 -10.48
N ARG A 593 -7.13 13.25 -9.72
CA ARG A 593 -5.70 13.59 -9.83
C ARG A 593 -4.79 12.39 -9.57
N LEU A 594 -5.08 11.58 -8.55
CA LEU A 594 -4.37 10.33 -8.28
C LEU A 594 -4.47 9.34 -9.44
N ALA A 595 -5.66 9.13 -10.01
CA ALA A 595 -5.84 8.26 -11.16
C ALA A 595 -5.09 8.77 -12.41
N GLU A 596 -5.06 10.08 -12.62
CA GLU A 596 -4.31 10.72 -13.71
C GLU A 596 -2.79 10.65 -13.50
N ALA A 597 -2.30 10.87 -12.28
CA ALA A 597 -0.88 10.79 -11.95
C ALA A 597 -0.36 9.34 -12.00
N ILE A 598 -1.12 8.38 -11.47
CA ILE A 598 -0.83 6.94 -11.60
C ILE A 598 -0.90 6.53 -13.08
N GLY A 599 -1.90 6.99 -13.84
CA GLY A 599 -2.00 6.71 -15.27
C GLY A 599 -0.84 7.28 -16.11
N ARG A 600 -0.37 8.49 -15.77
CA ARG A 600 0.86 9.08 -16.32
C ARG A 600 2.09 8.27 -15.93
N GLY A 601 2.26 7.97 -14.64
CA GLY A 601 3.37 7.16 -14.12
C GLY A 601 3.46 5.77 -14.75
N GLU A 602 2.35 5.05 -14.89
CA GLU A 602 2.30 3.78 -15.61
C GLU A 602 2.64 3.92 -17.10
N SER A 603 2.16 4.99 -17.75
CA SER A 603 2.45 5.26 -19.16
C SER A 603 3.94 5.54 -19.37
N GLU A 604 4.54 6.39 -18.53
CA GLU A 604 5.97 6.69 -18.52
C GLU A 604 6.80 5.47 -18.17
N GLN A 605 6.39 4.65 -17.19
CA GLN A 605 7.06 3.38 -16.88
C GLN A 605 7.01 2.39 -18.05
N ARG A 606 5.88 2.29 -18.77
CA ARG A 606 5.74 1.46 -19.99
C ARG A 606 6.60 1.99 -21.15
N LEU A 607 6.75 3.30 -21.29
CA LEU A 607 7.63 3.94 -22.28
C LEU A 607 9.12 3.76 -21.92
N ALA A 608 9.47 3.94 -20.64
CA ALA A 608 10.80 3.69 -20.10
C ALA A 608 11.22 2.23 -20.29
N ALA A 609 10.35 1.27 -19.95
CA ALA A 609 10.61 -0.15 -20.16
C ALA A 609 10.89 -0.48 -21.64
N LYS A 610 10.07 0.06 -22.57
CA LYS A 610 10.34 -0.04 -24.02
C LYS A 610 11.70 0.55 -24.37
N ARG A 611 12.02 1.76 -23.89
CA ARG A 611 13.28 2.43 -24.21
C ARG A 611 14.48 1.65 -23.67
N ILE A 612 14.40 1.08 -22.47
CA ILE A 612 15.40 0.18 -21.90
C ILE A 612 15.58 -1.06 -22.79
N THR A 613 14.51 -1.67 -23.31
CA THR A 613 14.67 -2.80 -24.26
C THR A 613 15.27 -2.38 -25.61
N GLU A 614 14.97 -1.17 -26.11
CA GLU A 614 15.61 -0.61 -27.31
C GLU A 614 17.11 -0.38 -27.07
N MET A 615 17.49 0.24 -25.94
CA MET A 615 18.89 0.46 -25.55
C MET A 615 19.66 -0.86 -25.40
N GLN A 616 19.11 -1.83 -24.66
CA GLN A 616 19.71 -3.16 -24.51
C GLN A 616 19.89 -3.87 -25.85
N SER A 617 18.94 -3.71 -26.79
CA SER A 617 19.07 -4.29 -28.13
C SER A 617 20.15 -3.59 -28.98
N LYS A 618 20.29 -2.26 -28.87
CA LYS A 618 21.38 -1.52 -29.54
C LYS A 618 22.74 -1.95 -28.99
N LEU A 619 22.88 -2.03 -27.67
CA LEU A 619 24.12 -2.41 -26.99
C LEU A 619 24.57 -3.83 -27.37
N ARG A 620 23.67 -4.82 -27.35
CA ARG A 620 23.98 -6.17 -27.83
C ARG A 620 24.39 -6.19 -29.30
N ALA A 621 23.72 -5.43 -30.17
CA ALA A 621 24.09 -5.37 -31.58
C ALA A 621 25.49 -4.75 -31.81
N ALA A 622 25.88 -3.78 -30.98
CA ALA A 622 27.24 -3.23 -30.98
C ALA A 622 28.27 -4.23 -30.40
N GLU A 623 27.92 -4.94 -29.33
CA GLU A 623 28.75 -5.98 -28.68
C GLU A 623 29.00 -7.17 -29.62
N GLU A 624 27.94 -7.69 -30.26
CA GLU A 624 28.02 -8.68 -31.34
C GLU A 624 28.88 -8.15 -32.50
N GLY A 625 28.72 -6.86 -32.85
CA GLY A 625 29.55 -6.18 -33.85
C GLY A 625 31.05 -6.22 -33.51
N VAL A 626 31.41 -5.82 -32.29
CA VAL A 626 32.79 -5.85 -31.77
C VAL A 626 33.32 -7.27 -31.69
N SER A 627 32.56 -8.22 -31.15
CA SER A 627 32.94 -9.64 -31.09
C SER A 627 33.19 -10.21 -32.49
N VAL A 628 32.36 -9.87 -33.49
CA VAL A 628 32.57 -10.29 -34.88
C VAL A 628 33.78 -9.58 -35.53
N ALA A 629 34.13 -8.34 -35.14
CA ALA A 629 35.40 -7.75 -35.56
C ALA A 629 36.60 -8.47 -34.91
N GLN A 630 36.56 -8.70 -33.61
CA GLN A 630 37.61 -9.38 -32.86
C GLN A 630 37.87 -10.78 -33.42
N ASN A 631 36.84 -11.60 -33.59
CA ASN A 631 36.97 -12.93 -34.20
C ASN A 631 37.58 -12.86 -35.62
N GLN A 632 37.24 -11.85 -36.43
CA GLN A 632 37.82 -11.67 -37.77
C GLN A 632 39.27 -11.16 -37.76
N SER A 633 39.65 -10.35 -36.77
CA SER A 633 41.03 -9.92 -36.54
C SER A 633 41.89 -11.07 -36.03
N ASP A 634 41.37 -11.88 -35.12
CA ASP A 634 42.03 -13.07 -34.57
C ASP A 634 42.18 -14.16 -35.65
N GLU A 635 41.16 -14.40 -36.48
CA GLU A 635 41.23 -15.30 -37.64
C GLU A 635 42.27 -14.84 -38.69
N ALA A 636 42.44 -13.53 -38.88
CA ALA A 636 43.47 -12.97 -39.75
C ALA A 636 44.89 -12.98 -39.12
N LEU A 637 44.99 -12.92 -37.79
CA LEU A 637 46.24 -13.08 -37.05
C LEU A 637 46.72 -14.53 -37.02
N PHE A 638 45.81 -15.49 -36.89
CA PHE A 638 46.10 -16.92 -36.74
C PHE A 638 47.13 -17.49 -37.76
N PRO A 639 46.98 -17.30 -39.09
CA PRO A 639 47.98 -17.80 -40.04
C PRO A 639 49.35 -17.12 -39.87
N HIS A 640 49.40 -15.84 -39.51
CA HIS A 640 50.65 -15.14 -39.25
C HIS A 640 51.30 -15.55 -37.93
N GLU A 641 50.52 -15.92 -36.90
CA GLU A 641 51.05 -16.57 -35.71
C GLU A 641 51.65 -17.94 -36.03
N ASP A 642 50.98 -18.77 -36.84
CA ASP A 642 51.51 -20.08 -37.23
C ASP A 642 52.72 -19.96 -38.18
N GLU A 643 52.78 -18.95 -39.06
CA GLU A 643 53.99 -18.60 -39.80
C GLU A 643 55.14 -18.20 -38.86
N LEU A 644 54.89 -17.34 -37.86
CA LEU A 644 55.89 -16.93 -36.86
C LEU A 644 56.34 -18.10 -35.98
N ARG A 645 55.44 -19.01 -35.59
CA ARG A 645 55.75 -20.25 -34.87
C ARG A 645 56.61 -21.17 -35.73
N ALA A 646 56.24 -21.41 -36.99
CA ALA A 646 57.01 -22.24 -37.92
C ALA A 646 58.41 -21.64 -38.21
N ILE A 647 58.51 -20.31 -38.33
CA ILE A 647 59.81 -19.61 -38.44
C ILE A 647 60.62 -19.81 -37.16
N ASN A 648 60.04 -19.60 -35.98
CA ASN A 648 60.72 -19.78 -34.69
C ASN A 648 61.16 -21.23 -34.48
N ASP A 649 60.32 -22.22 -34.76
CA ASP A 649 60.68 -23.64 -34.71
C ASP A 649 61.76 -24.00 -35.73
N SER A 650 61.76 -23.37 -36.92
CA SER A 650 62.84 -23.54 -37.88
C SER A 650 64.18 -22.97 -37.36
N GLN A 651 64.15 -21.83 -36.65
CA GLN A 651 65.31 -21.22 -36.01
C GLN A 651 65.79 -22.04 -34.82
N VAL A 652 64.88 -22.51 -33.96
CA VAL A 652 65.16 -23.43 -32.85
C VAL A 652 65.74 -24.75 -33.37
N ALA A 653 65.24 -25.27 -34.49
CA ALA A 653 65.81 -26.46 -35.14
C ALA A 653 67.19 -26.20 -35.77
N GLN A 654 67.42 -25.01 -36.34
CA GLN A 654 68.77 -24.59 -36.79
C GLN A 654 69.74 -24.47 -35.60
N LEU A 655 69.33 -23.83 -34.52
CA LEU A 655 70.10 -23.70 -33.28
C LEU A 655 70.40 -25.05 -32.65
N LYS A 656 69.41 -25.96 -32.56
CA LYS A 656 69.61 -27.35 -32.08
C LYS A 656 70.57 -28.13 -32.97
N ARG A 657 70.51 -27.97 -34.31
CA ARG A 657 71.48 -28.57 -35.24
C ARG A 657 72.90 -27.98 -35.06
N MET A 658 73.02 -26.67 -34.88
CA MET A 658 74.31 -26.02 -34.61
C MET A 658 74.88 -26.41 -33.24
N GLN A 659 74.04 -26.56 -32.21
CA GLN A 659 74.43 -27.06 -30.89
C GLN A 659 74.86 -28.53 -30.96
N GLY A 660 74.14 -29.38 -31.68
CA GLY A 660 74.54 -30.77 -31.94
C GLY A 660 75.89 -30.88 -32.66
N ALA A 661 76.11 -30.06 -33.68
CA ALA A 661 77.41 -29.98 -34.37
C ALA A 661 78.54 -29.44 -33.47
N ARG A 662 78.23 -28.63 -32.45
CA ARG A 662 79.19 -28.09 -31.47
C ARG A 662 79.44 -29.03 -30.28
N GLY A 663 78.51 -29.93 -29.99
CA GLY A 663 78.59 -30.92 -28.91
C GLY A 663 79.49 -32.12 -29.19
N MET A 664 80.05 -32.23 -30.41
CA MET A 664 80.95 -33.31 -30.83
C MET A 664 82.43 -32.87 -30.85
N LEU A 665 82.82 -31.93 -29.97
CA LEU A 665 84.19 -31.45 -29.78
C LEU A 665 84.57 -31.54 -28.29
N ASP A 666 85.24 -32.66 -27.93
CA ASP A 666 85.87 -32.86 -26.61
C ASP A 666 87.04 -31.88 -26.43
N PRO A 667 87.04 -31.02 -25.39
CA PRO A 667 88.08 -30.00 -25.19
C PRO A 667 89.41 -30.55 -24.61
N THR A 668 89.65 -31.86 -24.59
CA THR A 668 90.82 -32.46 -23.92
C THR A 668 91.63 -33.48 -24.73
N LYS A 669 92.45 -33.03 -25.69
CA LYS A 669 93.75 -33.64 -26.09
C LYS A 669 94.62 -32.68 -26.91
N LEU A 670 95.93 -32.90 -26.89
CA LEU A 670 96.94 -32.11 -27.61
C LEU A 670 97.52 -32.88 -28.82
N SER A 671 97.98 -32.10 -29.80
CA SER A 671 98.82 -32.35 -30.99
C SER A 671 99.81 -33.56 -30.93
N PRO A 672 100.28 -34.13 -32.09
CA PRO A 672 100.58 -33.36 -33.31
C PRO A 672 100.47 -34.03 -34.72
N ALA A 673 100.64 -33.15 -35.71
CA ALA A 673 101.30 -33.34 -37.03
C ALA A 673 100.49 -33.82 -38.28
N TYR A 674 100.95 -33.27 -39.41
CA TYR A 674 100.60 -33.51 -40.82
C TYR A 674 99.22 -33.08 -41.37
N SER A 675 99.29 -32.70 -42.65
CA SER A 675 98.31 -32.02 -43.51
C SER A 675 97.58 -33.03 -44.44
N PRO A 676 96.55 -32.67 -45.25
CA PRO A 676 96.16 -31.32 -45.68
C PRO A 676 94.66 -30.95 -45.64
N MET A 677 94.41 -29.63 -45.70
CA MET A 677 93.08 -29.02 -45.82
C MET A 677 92.61 -28.94 -47.29
N PRO A 678 91.40 -29.43 -47.63
CA PRO A 678 90.62 -28.92 -48.74
C PRO A 678 90.08 -27.51 -48.43
N LYS A 679 89.92 -26.67 -49.46
CA LYS A 679 89.42 -25.29 -49.30
C LYS A 679 87.88 -25.25 -49.16
N PRO A 680 87.30 -24.29 -48.44
CA PRO A 680 85.85 -24.14 -48.38
C PRO A 680 85.30 -23.69 -49.74
N LEU A 681 84.31 -24.41 -50.27
CA LEU A 681 83.43 -23.89 -51.31
C LEU A 681 82.32 -23.06 -50.66
N SER A 682 82.17 -21.81 -51.10
CA SER A 682 80.97 -21.02 -50.87
C SER A 682 79.88 -21.38 -51.89
N PRO A 683 78.60 -21.33 -51.47
CA PRO A 683 77.55 -21.01 -52.42
C PRO A 683 76.65 -19.85 -51.94
N ILE A 684 76.64 -18.79 -52.75
CA ILE A 684 75.41 -18.10 -53.20
C ILE A 684 74.36 -17.80 -52.11
N PHE A 685 74.59 -16.74 -51.33
CA PHE A 685 73.51 -15.93 -50.75
C PHE A 685 73.77 -14.44 -50.97
N VAL A 686 73.55 -13.99 -52.21
CA VAL A 686 73.50 -12.56 -52.53
C VAL A 686 72.20 -11.99 -51.98
N GLN A 687 72.25 -11.43 -50.77
CA GLN A 687 71.12 -10.69 -50.23
C GLN A 687 70.87 -9.43 -51.08
N ARG A 688 69.83 -9.49 -51.92
CA ARG A 688 69.04 -8.30 -52.23
C ARG A 688 68.19 -8.03 -51.00
N SER A 689 68.14 -6.78 -50.54
CA SER A 689 67.18 -6.38 -49.50
C SER A 689 65.74 -6.68 -49.99
N PRO A 690 64.86 -7.22 -49.13
CA PRO A 690 63.49 -7.50 -49.51
C PRO A 690 62.79 -6.17 -49.85
N ARG A 691 62.12 -6.12 -51.01
CA ARG A 691 61.17 -5.05 -51.32
C ARG A 691 59.89 -5.37 -50.56
N LEU A 692 59.60 -4.60 -49.51
CA LEU A 692 58.47 -4.83 -48.61
C LEU A 692 57.11 -4.80 -49.36
N ASP A 693 57.07 -4.16 -50.52
CA ASP A 693 55.89 -4.01 -51.37
C ASP A 693 55.48 -5.30 -52.11
N ILE A 694 56.32 -6.35 -52.13
CA ILE A 694 56.05 -7.62 -52.84
C ILE A 694 56.55 -8.81 -52.03
N THR A 695 55.63 -9.68 -51.62
CA THR A 695 55.90 -10.98 -50.97
C THR A 695 55.80 -12.13 -51.98
N SER A 696 56.12 -13.36 -51.57
CA SER A 696 55.94 -14.55 -52.41
C SER A 696 54.48 -14.94 -52.66
N SER A 697 53.52 -14.28 -52.01
CA SER A 697 52.07 -14.49 -52.17
C SER A 697 51.35 -13.33 -52.89
N GLY A 698 51.98 -12.17 -53.06
CA GLY A 698 51.37 -11.04 -53.79
C GLY A 698 52.00 -9.68 -53.47
N LEU A 699 51.19 -8.62 -53.61
CA LEU A 699 51.53 -7.30 -53.09
C LEU A 699 51.56 -7.32 -51.56
N GLY A 700 52.52 -6.62 -50.96
CA GLY A 700 52.67 -6.52 -49.51
C GLY A 700 51.51 -5.74 -48.88
N ILE A 701 50.61 -6.45 -48.20
CA ILE A 701 49.53 -5.86 -47.42
C ILE A 701 50.10 -5.37 -46.08
N SER A 702 49.76 -4.15 -45.66
CA SER A 702 50.12 -3.62 -44.34
C SER A 702 49.55 -4.49 -43.23
N ILE A 703 50.29 -4.75 -42.15
CA ILE A 703 49.80 -5.61 -41.06
C ILE A 703 48.47 -5.10 -40.46
N HIS A 704 48.30 -3.77 -40.29
CA HIS A 704 47.05 -3.16 -39.85
C HIS A 704 45.87 -3.38 -40.81
N GLN A 705 46.17 -3.55 -42.11
CA GLN A 705 45.17 -3.81 -43.16
C GLN A 705 44.87 -5.32 -43.29
N ALA A 706 45.84 -6.19 -42.98
CA ALA A 706 45.64 -7.63 -42.89
C ALA A 706 44.78 -8.01 -41.66
N THR A 707 45.09 -7.44 -40.49
CA THR A 707 44.39 -7.70 -39.23
C THR A 707 43.12 -6.87 -39.02
N LYS A 708 42.80 -5.98 -39.98
CA LYS A 708 41.63 -5.08 -39.96
C LYS A 708 41.49 -4.23 -38.68
N THR A 709 42.57 -3.76 -38.06
CA THR A 709 42.43 -3.06 -36.75
C THR A 709 41.50 -1.85 -36.80
N GLY A 710 41.47 -1.12 -37.92
CA GLY A 710 40.54 0.00 -38.13
C GLY A 710 39.05 -0.39 -38.12
N ASP A 711 38.68 -1.61 -38.56
CA ASP A 711 37.30 -2.10 -38.50
C ASP A 711 36.92 -2.46 -37.05
N LEU A 712 37.89 -2.87 -36.23
CA LEU A 712 37.72 -3.15 -34.80
C LEU A 712 37.65 -1.85 -33.99
N GLU A 713 38.57 -0.92 -34.24
CA GLU A 713 38.59 0.44 -33.67
C GLU A 713 37.27 1.18 -33.94
N HIS A 714 36.72 1.12 -35.17
CA HIS A 714 35.43 1.74 -35.50
C HIS A 714 34.28 1.14 -34.69
N LYS A 715 34.20 -0.19 -34.57
CA LYS A 715 33.10 -0.83 -33.82
C LYS A 715 33.21 -0.66 -32.31
N VAL A 716 34.44 -0.60 -31.78
CA VAL A 716 34.65 -0.23 -30.37
C VAL A 716 34.16 1.19 -30.14
N HIS A 717 34.45 2.14 -31.04
CA HIS A 717 33.91 3.49 -30.96
C HIS A 717 32.37 3.55 -31.09
N ASP A 718 31.77 2.74 -31.97
CA ASP A 718 30.31 2.61 -32.06
C ASP A 718 29.70 2.07 -30.75
N LEU A 719 30.38 1.14 -30.06
CA LEU A 719 29.96 0.60 -28.77
C LEU A 719 30.14 1.60 -27.62
N GLU A 720 31.28 2.30 -27.54
CA GLU A 720 31.51 3.39 -26.59
C GLU A 720 30.44 4.49 -26.72
N LYS A 721 30.10 4.84 -27.97
CA LYS A 721 29.03 5.79 -28.26
C LYS A 721 27.66 5.24 -27.88
N ALA A 722 27.36 3.98 -28.20
CA ALA A 722 26.09 3.35 -27.84
C ALA A 722 25.90 3.27 -26.31
N LEU A 723 26.99 3.09 -25.55
CA LEU A 723 26.98 3.21 -24.08
C LEU A 723 26.71 4.65 -23.65
N SER A 724 27.44 5.64 -24.16
CA SER A 724 27.23 7.05 -23.80
C SER A 724 25.83 7.57 -24.16
N ASP A 725 25.24 7.12 -25.28
CA ASP A 725 23.87 7.44 -25.67
C ASP A 725 22.86 6.73 -24.73
N ALA A 726 23.14 5.49 -24.30
CA ALA A 726 22.28 4.72 -23.41
C ALA A 726 22.31 5.22 -21.95
N ASP A 727 23.48 5.60 -21.42
CA ASP A 727 23.62 6.17 -20.09
C ASP A 727 22.83 7.48 -20.00
N ARG A 728 22.95 8.36 -21.00
CA ARG A 728 22.18 9.60 -21.10
C ARG A 728 20.66 9.34 -21.17
N GLU A 729 20.23 8.41 -22.02
CA GLU A 729 18.81 8.04 -22.11
C GLU A 729 18.30 7.41 -20.80
N MET A 730 19.16 6.72 -20.03
CA MET A 730 18.84 6.17 -18.71
C MET A 730 18.74 7.25 -17.64
N GLU A 731 19.63 8.25 -17.62
CA GLU A 731 19.51 9.45 -16.76
C GLU A 731 18.16 10.16 -16.98
N GLU A 732 17.76 10.38 -18.23
CA GLU A 732 16.48 11.01 -18.56
C GLU A 732 15.27 10.14 -18.14
N VAL A 733 15.37 8.81 -18.22
CA VAL A 733 14.35 7.88 -17.73
C VAL A 733 14.24 7.91 -16.20
N VAL A 734 15.37 7.85 -15.49
CA VAL A 734 15.41 7.89 -14.01
C VAL A 734 14.92 9.24 -13.51
N GLY A 735 15.30 10.35 -14.15
CA GLY A 735 14.83 11.69 -13.79
C GLY A 735 13.31 11.83 -13.87
N ARG A 736 12.69 11.34 -14.95
CA ARG A 736 11.21 11.36 -15.10
C ARG A 736 10.52 10.41 -14.12
N MET A 737 11.05 9.20 -13.95
CA MET A 737 10.54 8.23 -12.97
C MET A 737 10.58 8.79 -11.53
N ASN A 738 11.67 9.45 -11.14
CA ASN A 738 11.80 10.08 -9.82
C ASN A 738 10.81 11.23 -9.66
N MET A 739 10.60 12.06 -10.68
CA MET A 739 9.62 13.14 -10.66
C MET A 739 8.18 12.61 -10.50
N ALA A 740 7.81 11.56 -11.24
CA ALA A 740 6.52 10.90 -11.10
C ALA A 740 6.35 10.20 -9.74
N GLN A 741 7.43 9.65 -9.16
CA GLN A 741 7.41 9.09 -7.80
C GLN A 741 7.19 10.17 -6.73
N ILE A 742 7.77 11.37 -6.89
CA ILE A 742 7.54 12.51 -6.01
C ILE A 742 6.07 12.97 -6.10
N GLU A 743 5.54 13.17 -7.31
CA GLU A 743 4.13 13.55 -7.50
C GLU A 743 3.17 12.52 -6.88
N VAL A 744 3.44 11.22 -7.05
CA VAL A 744 2.65 10.15 -6.43
C VAL A 744 2.78 10.14 -4.90
N ALA A 745 3.94 10.50 -4.34
CA ALA A 745 4.14 10.61 -2.89
C ALA A 745 3.41 11.82 -2.29
N GLU A 746 3.46 12.98 -2.96
CA GLU A 746 2.74 14.20 -2.57
C GLU A 746 1.21 13.94 -2.57
N LEU A 747 0.67 13.37 -3.66
CA LEU A 747 -0.75 13.00 -3.76
C LEU A 747 -1.16 11.91 -2.75
N GLN A 748 -0.24 11.04 -2.30
CA GLN A 748 -0.50 10.13 -1.18
C GLN A 748 -0.63 10.86 0.15
N THR A 749 0.17 11.91 0.39
CA THR A 749 0.02 12.75 1.60
C THR A 749 -1.27 13.57 1.58
N GLU A 750 -1.64 14.20 0.44
CA GLU A 750 -2.93 14.91 0.30
C GLU A 750 -4.12 13.97 0.59
N LYS A 751 -4.08 12.74 0.04
CA LYS A 751 -5.09 11.70 0.31
C LYS A 751 -5.18 11.36 1.81
N ASP A 752 -4.06 11.16 2.48
CA ASP A 752 -4.06 10.75 3.88
C ASP A 752 -4.48 11.89 4.82
N GLU A 753 -4.32 13.14 4.40
CA GLU A 753 -4.89 14.31 5.08
C GLU A 753 -6.40 14.42 4.85
N ALA A 754 -6.88 14.30 3.61
CA ALA A 754 -8.31 14.27 3.30
C ALA A 754 -9.04 13.09 4.00
N MET A 755 -8.35 11.97 4.22
CA MET A 755 -8.83 10.82 5.02
C MET A 755 -8.86 11.08 6.53
N ARG A 756 -8.07 12.03 7.06
CA ARG A 756 -8.17 12.49 8.47
C ARG A 756 -9.35 13.46 8.62
N GLU A 757 -9.51 14.38 7.68
CA GLU A 757 -10.60 15.37 7.69
C GLU A 757 -11.98 14.73 7.52
N THR A 758 -12.13 13.76 6.62
CA THR A 758 -13.40 13.01 6.48
C THR A 758 -13.75 12.24 7.74
N ARG A 759 -12.77 11.60 8.41
CA ARG A 759 -12.98 10.96 9.73
C ARG A 759 -13.36 11.97 10.82
N ARG A 760 -12.78 13.18 10.79
CA ARG A 760 -13.12 14.26 11.72
C ARG A 760 -14.57 14.72 11.52
N LEU A 761 -14.97 15.05 10.29
CA LEU A 761 -16.35 15.44 9.98
C LEU A 761 -17.35 14.32 10.32
N GLN A 762 -16.99 13.05 10.09
CA GLN A 762 -17.81 11.91 10.50
C GLN A 762 -18.01 11.87 12.02
N ALA A 763 -16.96 12.11 12.81
CA ALA A 763 -17.05 12.16 14.28
C ALA A 763 -17.87 13.37 14.78
N GLU A 764 -17.72 14.54 14.17
CA GLU A 764 -18.51 15.73 14.48
C GLU A 764 -20.00 15.52 14.14
N ILE A 765 -20.31 14.82 13.04
CA ILE A 765 -21.69 14.43 12.68
C ILE A 765 -22.28 13.41 13.65
N THR A 766 -21.52 12.40 14.11
CA THR A 766 -22.04 11.47 15.13
C THR A 766 -22.33 12.18 16.44
N ALA A 767 -21.44 13.08 16.88
CA ALA A 767 -21.65 13.86 18.11
C ALA A 767 -22.87 14.80 18.02
N GLN A 768 -23.10 15.48 16.88
CA GLN A 768 -24.33 16.28 16.71
C GLN A 768 -25.59 15.41 16.67
N ARG A 769 -25.54 14.20 16.08
CA ARG A 769 -26.68 13.26 16.08
C ARG A 769 -27.00 12.71 17.47
N GLU A 770 -25.98 12.51 18.31
CA GLU A 770 -26.15 12.12 19.71
C GLU A 770 -26.74 13.27 20.53
N LEU A 771 -26.23 14.50 20.38
CA LEU A 771 -26.80 15.70 21.00
C LEU A 771 -28.28 15.92 20.61
N VAL A 772 -28.63 15.78 19.33
CA VAL A 772 -30.04 15.87 18.89
C VAL A 772 -30.89 14.77 19.49
N ARG A 773 -30.38 13.53 19.63
CA ARG A 773 -31.09 12.43 20.29
C ARG A 773 -31.32 12.73 21.78
N GLU A 774 -30.32 13.26 22.48
CA GLU A 774 -30.42 13.66 23.88
C GLU A 774 -31.47 14.77 24.08
N LEU A 775 -31.45 15.82 23.24
CA LEU A 775 -32.46 16.89 23.27
C LEU A 775 -33.87 16.33 23.01
N MET A 776 -34.06 15.50 21.98
CA MET A 776 -35.35 14.85 21.72
C MET A 776 -35.81 13.92 22.86
N SER A 777 -34.88 13.33 23.63
CA SER A 777 -35.22 12.49 24.78
C SER A 777 -35.65 13.28 26.02
N GLN A 778 -35.31 14.58 26.10
CA GLN A 778 -35.79 15.48 27.17
C GLN A 778 -37.23 15.97 26.94
N GLN A 779 -37.86 15.55 25.83
CA GLN A 779 -39.26 15.85 25.49
C GLN A 779 -40.23 14.70 25.88
N GLN A 780 -39.74 13.64 26.53
CA GLN A 780 -40.49 12.43 26.93
C GLN A 780 -40.52 12.24 28.45
#